data_AF-A0A9P5A959-F1
#
_entry.id   AF-A0A9P5A959-F1
#
_cell.length_a   1.000
_cell.length_b   1.000
_cell.length_c   1.000
_cell.angle_alpha   90.00
_cell.angle_beta   90.00
_cell.angle_gamma   90.00
#
_symmetry.space_group_name_H-M   'P 1'
#
loop_
_entity.id
_entity.type
_entity.pdbx_description
1 polymer ?
#
loop_
_entity_poly.entity_id
_entity_poly.type
_entity_poly.pdbx_seq_one_letter_code
_entity_poly.pdbx_strand_id
1 'polypeptide(L)'
;MEHLDLVIIGAGWHGLAMAKTYRELHPESKLCILDYAMSIGGTWANERLYPGLKTNNIVGSYEFSDFPLLPKQYGIVPGQHIPGQVVHKYLCDFCDAFGLAPLTRLRTKVESATLRPDGNWKISFLTIRSGNLPDTSHEVEQSGDLVTSKIVVATGLTSEPFMPHLLGQEKFKGYVFHAKDLKHRVEELADAKTIIVIGGNKSAWDVCYNATTRFGTKVHMVMRPSGGGPSWCWPAKMQGFIRSISMASATRLFTWLDPNPYGPSAWPIRVLIRRTWLGRKLSSLFWSYLDNKVTRYNAYDNSPGTSALKPWSSTFWMGNSLSIHNYGTSWFDLAQSGKITAHAAQVTKLTEHSVHLSDGSVIKADAVVCCTGWKTRPNIQLLPEGLENRLGFPGSGSNDRRLEAVARADIFREAPVLRAQAIRQIPAAIGPEPAKLSVEATDPSSPYRLYRFMMPCDPDIIRMRNLCVIGAQLTLHTSIIAQAQALWITAFFDNKIPQLITNSQHSPNIEVLRRETFHHTEFQRIRRPKETGGAGERCPDLVFDSIPVTPTRIVAAISPPSSVPARTNYPNPGYLGASSHAAIFSQLSEDEAPTNEPSTLLDNTAPSLALESPLGLESETHAAKVAGCIETLSGSFSTAAFKDLVSFWRATGANLALAEPLVDLCLNTLDDLHSLSTQGRSDHRPLPIQFPLTLEDFCLQVQGSNTRLEILGLLICAVIRASSEIYPFPPLYLDGTRQQELMALAVKLTDAAVEAILSLDALNDLQLVFQYENFISYSYVFGVQSYYSYRKLGDVITSIATLGYHEKLGPTNDLPEFLINFRRTALARTYSADKNWSIFLGRPPRLSKEFCHLSSALREPVGDGNGTNSPPDHPHEILRWQSDSRMSIWAETRWTAVCASLKEEILGIFSEEVRENLDERVCDLQQRAELQWAALPERFRMEGSLKNYNKGAWERDFLVSTRLGYLHVLFLLRLLCLESPASPDTTFMAISQEILSLVVEVIVLRNQLVCSTGTSFEWRLAHYGLPAIGIIMIAMLKKRTLCDALQDAQTIRDLGIIVTVVDLGTIVRPMEPNYALLSRAIGTIKKFLLRFNAQDRQNGPIQGLDVSQTISEGDLWGLQCQLEPWNFEIDFWDHLAEHPSMFSPGIE
;
A
#
# COMPACT_ATOMS: atom_id res chain seq x y z
N MET A 1 42.43 -13.53 26.19
CA MET A 1 41.76 -12.35 25.60
C MET A 1 40.62 -12.89 24.77
N GLU A 2 39.39 -12.49 25.06
CA GLU A 2 38.20 -12.97 24.35
C GLU A 2 38.29 -12.62 22.86
N HIS A 3 37.95 -13.55 21.97
CA HIS A 3 37.94 -13.34 20.52
C HIS A 3 36.51 -13.42 19.99
N LEU A 4 36.08 -12.36 19.31
CA LEU A 4 34.73 -12.17 18.78
C LEU A 4 34.78 -11.94 17.26
N ASP A 5 33.67 -12.21 16.58
CA ASP A 5 33.57 -11.98 15.14
C ASP A 5 33.15 -10.53 14.84
N LEU A 6 32.27 -9.98 15.67
CA LEU A 6 31.77 -8.62 15.58
C LEU A 6 31.57 -7.99 16.96
N VAL A 7 32.00 -6.75 17.12
CA VAL A 7 31.70 -5.91 18.28
C VAL A 7 30.94 -4.68 17.83
N ILE A 8 29.79 -4.43 18.45
CA ILE A 8 28.96 -3.25 18.22
C ILE A 8 29.12 -2.33 19.43
N ILE A 9 29.51 -1.08 19.20
CA ILE A 9 29.69 -0.10 20.28
C ILE A 9 28.47 0.81 20.35
N GLY A 10 27.58 0.53 21.29
CA GLY A 10 26.32 1.24 21.53
C GLY A 10 25.10 0.32 21.42
N ALA A 11 24.22 0.35 22.42
CA ALA A 11 22.97 -0.38 22.55
C ALA A 11 21.75 0.55 22.38
N GLY A 12 21.84 1.51 21.44
CA GLY A 12 20.72 2.34 20.99
C GLY A 12 20.00 1.73 19.77
N TRP A 13 19.05 2.48 19.18
CA TRP A 13 18.29 2.07 17.98
C TRP A 13 19.14 1.43 16.88
N HIS A 14 20.24 2.07 16.50
CA HIS A 14 21.10 1.59 15.43
C HIS A 14 21.94 0.37 15.83
N GLY A 15 22.41 0.32 17.07
CA GLY A 15 23.19 -0.81 17.58
C GLY A 15 22.36 -2.08 17.71
N LEU A 16 21.13 -1.96 18.25
CA LEU A 16 20.19 -3.07 18.34
C LEU A 16 19.75 -3.57 16.96
N ALA A 17 19.48 -2.66 16.01
CA ALA A 17 19.17 -3.04 14.62
C ALA A 17 20.34 -3.79 13.97
N MET A 18 21.57 -3.29 14.13
CA MET A 18 22.78 -3.97 13.63
C MET A 18 22.95 -5.36 14.24
N ALA A 19 22.77 -5.49 15.56
CA ALA A 19 22.93 -6.75 16.26
C ALA A 19 21.91 -7.78 15.80
N LYS A 20 20.64 -7.37 15.69
CA LYS A 20 19.53 -8.18 15.19
C LYS A 20 19.79 -8.68 13.78
N THR A 21 20.06 -7.77 12.84
CA THR A 21 20.33 -8.11 11.43
C THR A 21 21.55 -9.02 11.27
N TYR A 22 22.64 -8.75 11.99
CA TYR A 22 23.84 -9.58 11.89
C TYR A 22 23.61 -10.98 12.48
N ARG A 23 22.89 -11.08 13.60
CA ARG A 23 22.56 -12.36 14.25
C ARG A 23 21.67 -13.24 13.37
N GLU A 24 20.69 -12.65 12.69
CA GLU A 24 19.80 -13.39 11.77
C GLU A 24 20.55 -13.97 10.57
N LEU A 25 21.52 -13.21 10.03
CA LEU A 25 22.30 -13.63 8.86
C LEU A 25 23.50 -14.52 9.24
N HIS A 26 23.99 -14.42 10.47
CA HIS A 26 25.11 -15.22 10.99
C HIS A 26 24.81 -15.78 12.40
N PRO A 27 23.92 -16.79 12.52
CA PRO A 27 23.50 -17.32 13.82
C PRO A 27 24.67 -17.80 14.69
N GLU A 28 25.67 -18.44 14.07
CA GLU A 28 26.86 -19.01 14.71
C GLU A 28 27.92 -17.97 15.12
N SER A 29 27.77 -16.71 14.71
CA SER A 29 28.79 -15.68 14.96
C SER A 29 28.83 -15.25 16.43
N LYS A 30 30.04 -15.00 16.94
CA LYS A 30 30.27 -14.46 18.28
C LYS A 30 30.18 -12.94 18.23
N LEU A 31 28.98 -12.43 18.53
CA LEU A 31 28.66 -11.01 18.59
C LEU A 31 28.62 -10.49 20.05
N CYS A 32 29.12 -9.28 20.28
CA CYS A 32 28.95 -8.56 21.55
C CYS A 32 28.56 -7.09 21.32
N ILE A 33 27.66 -6.57 22.15
CA ILE A 33 27.29 -5.15 22.19
C ILE A 33 27.87 -4.54 23.47
N LEU A 34 28.65 -3.46 23.35
CA LEU A 34 29.19 -2.72 24.48
C LEU A 34 28.52 -1.35 24.59
N ASP A 35 27.95 -1.01 25.74
CA ASP A 35 27.40 0.33 26.00
C ASP A 35 27.82 0.86 27.37
N TYR A 36 28.14 2.15 27.44
CA TYR A 36 28.50 2.84 28.69
C TYR A 36 27.28 3.08 29.60
N ALA A 37 26.08 3.13 29.04
CA ALA A 37 24.83 3.37 29.75
C ALA A 37 24.50 2.23 30.72
N MET A 38 23.72 2.54 31.75
CA MET A 38 23.23 1.57 32.73
C MET A 38 22.05 0.74 32.19
N SER A 39 21.36 1.25 31.18
CA SER A 39 20.22 0.59 30.55
C SER A 39 20.23 0.71 29.02
N ILE A 40 19.50 -0.20 28.37
CA ILE A 40 19.37 -0.25 26.91
C ILE A 40 18.60 0.98 26.40
N GLY A 41 18.90 1.42 25.18
CA GLY A 41 18.11 2.43 24.46
C GLY A 41 18.90 3.66 24.03
N GLY A 42 20.16 3.80 24.43
CA GLY A 42 21.04 4.91 24.06
C GLY A 42 20.48 6.25 24.53
N THR A 43 19.98 7.08 23.61
CA THR A 43 19.30 8.35 23.97
C THR A 43 18.01 8.12 24.76
N TRP A 44 17.40 6.95 24.60
CA TRP A 44 16.21 6.52 25.33
C TRP A 44 16.53 5.62 26.53
N ALA A 45 17.79 5.56 26.97
CA ALA A 45 18.14 4.87 28.21
C ALA A 45 17.38 5.49 29.40
N ASN A 46 16.90 4.65 30.32
CA ASN A 46 16.01 5.04 31.41
C ASN A 46 16.55 6.24 32.20
N GLU A 47 17.83 6.22 32.57
CA GLU A 47 18.51 7.29 33.32
C GLU A 47 18.55 8.64 32.61
N ARG A 48 18.31 8.69 31.29
CA ARG A 48 18.30 9.93 30.50
C ARG A 48 16.91 10.52 30.29
N LEU A 49 15.86 9.77 30.65
CA LEU A 49 14.46 10.17 30.42
C LEU A 49 13.98 11.14 31.50
N TYR A 50 14.09 12.45 31.23
CA TYR A 50 13.50 13.46 32.10
C TYR A 50 11.96 13.48 32.03
N PRO A 51 11.28 13.94 33.09
CA PRO A 51 9.82 13.95 33.14
C PRO A 51 9.18 14.74 31.98
N GLY A 52 8.12 14.17 31.39
CA GLY A 52 7.40 14.79 30.27
C GLY A 52 8.04 14.60 28.90
N LEU A 53 9.21 13.95 28.79
CA LEU A 53 9.86 13.67 27.50
C LEU A 53 8.97 12.78 26.61
N LYS A 54 8.69 13.26 25.40
CA LYS A 54 7.97 12.56 24.33
C LYS A 54 8.70 12.65 23.01
N THR A 55 8.47 11.68 22.13
CA THR A 55 8.95 11.67 20.75
C THR A 55 8.36 12.83 19.94
N ASN A 56 9.10 13.28 18.92
CA ASN A 56 8.52 14.10 17.85
C ASN A 56 7.69 13.24 16.87
N ASN A 57 7.86 11.93 16.86
CA ASN A 57 7.06 11.03 16.03
C ASN A 57 5.73 10.67 16.71
N ILE A 58 4.77 10.22 15.92
CA ILE A 58 3.48 9.72 16.42
C ILE A 58 3.47 8.18 16.43
N VAL A 59 2.54 7.58 17.16
CA VAL A 59 2.29 6.13 17.12
C VAL A 59 2.05 5.67 15.68
N GLY A 60 2.74 4.60 15.26
CA GLY A 60 2.75 4.06 13.89
C GLY A 60 3.81 4.66 12.96
N SER A 61 4.66 5.58 13.44
CA SER A 61 5.77 6.13 12.65
C SER A 61 7.14 6.04 13.36
N TYR A 62 7.26 5.22 14.40
CA TYR A 62 8.49 5.10 15.22
C TYR A 62 8.63 3.70 15.83
N GLU A 63 8.68 2.70 14.94
CA GLU A 63 8.77 1.27 15.24
C GLU A 63 9.64 0.56 14.19
N PHE A 64 10.11 -0.65 14.50
CA PHE A 64 10.82 -1.51 13.57
C PHE A 64 9.82 -2.25 12.67
N SER A 65 10.17 -2.48 11.41
CA SER A 65 9.24 -3.05 10.41
C SER A 65 8.65 -4.41 10.78
N ASP A 66 9.37 -5.18 11.60
CA ASP A 66 9.11 -6.56 12.00
C ASP A 66 8.82 -6.70 13.51
N PHE A 67 8.75 -5.58 14.23
CA PHE A 67 8.39 -5.54 15.63
C PHE A 67 7.49 -4.31 15.89
N PRO A 68 6.18 -4.41 15.62
CA PRO A 68 5.28 -3.27 15.71
C PRO A 68 5.04 -2.81 17.16
N LEU A 69 4.92 -1.49 17.36
CA LEU A 69 4.60 -0.85 18.62
C LEU A 69 3.07 -0.90 18.86
N LEU A 70 2.58 -2.02 19.39
CA LEU A 70 1.15 -2.26 19.57
C LEU A 70 0.50 -1.34 20.63
N PRO A 71 -0.51 -0.51 20.28
CA PRO A 71 -1.06 0.48 21.19
C PRO A 71 -1.60 -0.07 22.52
N LYS A 72 -2.27 -1.24 22.46
CA LYS A 72 -2.86 -1.89 23.64
C LYS A 72 -1.79 -2.39 24.63
N GLN A 73 -0.66 -2.90 24.14
CA GLN A 73 0.42 -3.45 24.97
C GLN A 73 1.14 -2.36 25.76
N TYR A 74 1.34 -1.19 25.15
CA TYR A 74 2.14 -0.11 25.73
C TYR A 74 1.29 1.03 26.32
N GLY A 75 -0.05 0.89 26.35
CA GLY A 75 -0.95 1.90 26.93
C GLY A 75 -0.93 3.25 26.20
N ILE A 76 -0.70 3.22 24.88
CA ILE A 76 -0.60 4.41 24.04
C ILE A 76 -1.80 4.52 23.09
N VAL A 77 -2.09 5.73 22.64
CA VAL A 77 -3.23 6.01 21.76
C VAL A 77 -2.74 6.34 20.35
N PRO A 78 -3.29 5.72 19.29
CA PRO A 78 -2.97 6.06 17.91
C PRO A 78 -3.09 7.57 17.63
N GLY A 79 -2.12 8.12 16.91
CA GLY A 79 -2.07 9.54 16.57
C GLY A 79 -1.68 10.49 17.72
N GLN A 80 -1.19 9.96 18.84
CA GLN A 80 -0.49 10.75 19.87
C GLN A 80 1.04 10.57 19.77
N HIS A 81 1.79 11.44 20.44
CA HIS A 81 3.25 11.30 20.58
C HIS A 81 3.59 10.28 21.66
N ILE A 82 4.69 9.53 21.44
CA ILE A 82 5.07 8.39 22.27
C ILE A 82 5.88 8.90 23.48
N PRO A 83 5.51 8.56 24.73
CA PRO A 83 6.32 8.87 25.91
C PRO A 83 7.69 8.19 25.87
N GLY A 84 8.72 8.86 26.40
CA GLY A 84 10.08 8.32 26.41
C GLY A 84 10.21 6.99 27.16
N GLN A 85 9.45 6.78 28.25
CA GLN A 85 9.45 5.51 28.98
C GLN A 85 8.91 4.35 28.14
N VAL A 86 7.93 4.63 27.27
CA VAL A 86 7.37 3.63 26.36
C VAL A 86 8.40 3.23 25.30
N VAL A 87 9.13 4.19 24.75
CA VAL A 87 10.22 3.90 23.79
C VAL A 87 11.32 3.06 24.43
N HIS A 88 11.72 3.38 25.67
CA HIS A 88 12.69 2.58 26.41
C HIS A 88 12.20 1.14 26.59
N LYS A 89 10.96 0.98 27.09
CA LYS A 89 10.35 -0.34 27.27
C LYS A 89 10.29 -1.12 25.96
N TYR A 90 9.88 -0.48 24.87
CA TYR A 90 9.84 -1.10 23.55
C TYR A 90 11.22 -1.61 23.08
N LEU A 91 12.30 -0.86 23.34
CA LEU A 91 13.66 -1.30 22.99
C LEU A 91 14.17 -2.44 23.87
N CYS A 92 13.76 -2.47 25.15
CA CYS A 92 14.02 -3.62 26.04
C CYS A 92 13.25 -4.85 25.56
N ASP A 93 11.94 -4.72 25.31
CA ASP A 93 11.10 -5.81 24.82
C ASP A 93 11.61 -6.34 23.45
N PHE A 94 12.12 -5.46 22.57
CA PHE A 94 12.82 -5.84 21.34
C PHE A 94 14.11 -6.63 21.61
N CYS A 95 14.94 -6.16 22.55
CA CYS A 95 16.17 -6.84 22.93
C CYS A 95 15.91 -8.26 23.47
N ASP A 96 14.85 -8.43 24.25
CA ASP A 96 14.43 -9.70 24.82
C ASP A 96 13.84 -10.63 23.75
N ALA A 97 12.95 -10.11 22.88
CA ALA A 97 12.30 -10.89 21.82
C ALA A 97 13.30 -11.51 20.83
N PHE A 98 14.40 -10.80 20.52
CA PHE A 98 15.43 -11.27 19.60
C PHE A 98 16.67 -11.86 20.30
N GLY A 99 16.61 -12.10 21.62
CA GLY A 99 17.71 -12.74 22.36
C GLY A 99 19.02 -11.94 22.38
N LEU A 100 18.93 -10.61 22.31
CA LEU A 100 20.09 -9.70 22.28
C LEU A 100 20.57 -9.28 23.67
N ALA A 101 19.71 -9.42 24.70
CA ALA A 101 20.05 -9.03 26.06
C ALA A 101 21.31 -9.77 26.61
N PRO A 102 21.49 -11.09 26.40
CA PRO A 102 22.71 -11.80 26.83
C PRO A 102 23.99 -11.36 26.10
N LEU A 103 23.84 -10.75 24.91
CA LEU A 103 24.96 -10.26 24.10
C LEU A 103 25.39 -8.84 24.49
N THR A 104 24.61 -8.18 25.35
CA THR A 104 24.79 -6.77 25.68
C THR A 104 25.51 -6.60 27.02
N ARG A 105 26.68 -5.99 26.99
CA ARG A 105 27.43 -5.57 28.19
C ARG A 105 27.21 -4.08 28.43
N LEU A 106 26.32 -3.79 29.37
CA LEU A 106 26.04 -2.45 29.87
C LEU A 106 27.15 -1.98 30.83
N ARG A 107 27.16 -0.68 31.16
CA ARG A 107 28.18 -0.04 32.03
C ARG A 107 29.62 -0.27 31.56
N THR A 108 29.80 -0.55 30.28
CA THR A 108 31.07 -0.91 29.67
C THR A 108 31.47 0.18 28.67
N LYS A 109 32.32 1.11 29.10
CA LYS A 109 32.80 2.20 28.26
C LYS A 109 34.00 1.73 27.45
N VAL A 110 33.91 1.79 26.12
CA VAL A 110 35.07 1.59 25.25
C VAL A 110 35.93 2.84 25.24
N GLU A 111 37.21 2.72 25.56
CA GLU A 111 38.16 3.84 25.56
C GLU A 111 38.92 3.94 24.24
N SER A 112 39.43 2.80 23.76
CA SER A 112 40.20 2.75 22.53
C SER A 112 39.94 1.50 21.70
N ALA A 113 40.10 1.65 20.39
CA ALA A 113 40.05 0.57 19.43
C ALA A 113 41.32 0.63 18.56
N THR A 114 42.19 -0.37 18.70
CA THR A 114 43.49 -0.44 18.03
C THR A 114 43.42 -1.42 16.87
N LEU A 115 43.67 -0.95 15.65
CA LEU A 115 43.82 -1.80 14.48
C LEU A 115 45.16 -2.52 14.53
N ARG A 116 45.14 -3.85 14.55
CA ARG A 116 46.34 -4.69 14.56
C ARG A 116 46.82 -5.01 13.13
N PRO A 117 48.09 -5.38 12.94
CA PRO A 117 48.62 -5.76 11.62
C PRO A 117 47.96 -6.99 10.99
N ASP A 118 47.35 -7.86 11.79
CA ASP A 118 46.58 -9.04 11.34
C ASP A 118 45.18 -8.68 10.79
N GLY A 119 44.78 -7.40 10.86
CA GLY A 119 43.48 -6.90 10.42
C GLY A 119 42.38 -6.98 11.49
N ASN A 120 42.67 -7.56 12.66
CA ASN A 120 41.75 -7.60 13.79
C ASN A 120 41.83 -6.29 14.61
N TRP A 121 40.81 -6.04 15.41
CA TRP A 121 40.72 -4.90 16.32
C TRP A 121 40.90 -5.35 17.76
N LYS A 122 41.80 -4.69 18.48
CA LYS A 122 41.87 -4.78 19.95
C LYS A 122 41.03 -3.67 20.56
N ILE A 123 40.01 -4.02 21.34
CA ILE A 123 39.13 -3.07 22.03
C ILE A 123 39.48 -3.07 23.51
N SER A 124 39.84 -1.91 24.03
CA SER A 124 40.07 -1.69 25.46
C SER A 124 38.87 -0.98 26.06
N PHE A 125 38.34 -1.54 27.15
CA PHE A 125 37.13 -1.05 27.80
C PHE A 125 37.28 -0.98 29.32
N LEU A 126 36.47 -0.11 29.93
CA LEU A 126 36.31 0.04 31.37
C LEU A 126 34.89 -0.32 31.79
N THR A 127 34.77 -1.15 32.83
CA THR A 127 33.49 -1.43 33.50
C THR A 127 33.32 -0.46 34.66
N ILE A 128 32.18 0.20 34.73
CA ILE A 128 31.87 1.24 35.72
C ILE A 128 31.05 0.63 36.86
N ARG A 129 31.47 0.84 38.13
CA ARG A 129 30.72 0.39 39.31
C ARG A 129 29.38 1.10 39.43
N SER A 130 28.37 0.37 39.94
CA SER A 130 27.10 0.97 40.36
C SER A 130 27.29 1.66 41.71
N GLY A 131 27.46 2.98 41.69
CA GLY A 131 27.39 3.84 42.88
C GLY A 131 26.09 4.66 42.86
N ASN A 132 25.50 4.89 44.04
CA ASN A 132 24.23 5.60 44.22
C ASN A 132 24.32 7.15 44.09
N LEU A 133 25.36 7.72 43.48
CA LEU A 133 25.55 9.18 43.41
C LEU A 133 25.98 9.66 42.01
N PRO A 134 25.50 10.82 41.53
CA PRO A 134 25.80 11.39 40.23
C PRO A 134 27.06 12.28 40.27
N ASP A 135 28.13 11.83 40.92
CA ASP A 135 29.42 12.52 40.79
C ASP A 135 30.22 11.88 39.65
N THR A 136 30.71 12.74 38.77
CA THR A 136 31.42 12.48 37.52
C THR A 136 32.73 11.68 37.65
N SER A 137 33.07 11.23 38.86
CA SER A 137 34.13 10.26 39.13
C SER A 137 33.54 8.85 39.14
N HIS A 138 33.32 8.29 37.95
CA HIS A 138 33.01 6.87 37.81
C HIS A 138 34.18 6.04 38.34
N GLU A 139 34.04 5.43 39.52
CA GLU A 139 35.03 4.48 40.02
C GLU A 139 35.10 3.28 39.07
N VAL A 140 36.29 3.07 38.50
CA VAL A 140 36.56 1.97 37.56
C VAL A 140 36.54 0.66 38.34
N GLU A 141 35.61 -0.23 37.98
CA GLU A 141 35.51 -1.57 38.58
C GLU A 141 36.60 -2.50 38.05
N GLN A 142 36.74 -2.51 36.73
CA GLN A 142 37.63 -3.42 36.01
C GLN A 142 37.94 -2.84 34.63
N SER A 143 39.21 -2.89 34.23
CA SER A 143 39.62 -2.70 32.83
C SER A 143 39.78 -4.06 32.14
N GLY A 144 39.44 -4.11 30.85
CA GLY A 144 39.49 -5.34 30.07
C GLY A 144 39.86 -5.08 28.62
N ASP A 145 40.40 -6.12 27.98
CA ASP A 145 40.73 -6.14 26.56
C ASP A 145 40.03 -7.30 25.87
N LEU A 146 39.46 -7.03 24.69
CA LEU A 146 38.95 -8.06 23.78
C LEU A 146 39.51 -7.87 22.37
N VAL A 147 39.45 -8.93 21.57
CA VAL A 147 39.84 -8.93 20.16
C VAL A 147 38.62 -9.23 19.32
N THR A 148 38.44 -8.49 18.23
CA THR A 148 37.34 -8.72 17.30
C THR A 148 37.81 -8.61 15.86
N SER A 149 37.25 -9.43 14.97
CA SER A 149 37.54 -9.31 13.53
C SER A 149 36.88 -8.10 12.89
N LYS A 150 35.68 -7.71 13.37
CA LYS A 150 34.93 -6.56 12.85
C LYS A 150 34.43 -5.66 13.98
N ILE A 151 34.30 -4.38 13.68
CA ILE A 151 33.75 -3.37 14.60
C ILE A 151 32.69 -2.51 13.90
N VAL A 152 31.58 -2.28 14.57
CA VAL A 152 30.56 -1.30 14.17
C VAL A 152 30.43 -0.24 15.25
N VAL A 153 30.68 1.01 14.88
CA VAL A 153 30.56 2.16 15.79
C VAL A 153 29.12 2.67 15.73
N ALA A 154 28.35 2.44 16.80
CA ALA A 154 26.93 2.79 16.95
C ALA A 154 26.71 3.79 18.12
N THR A 155 27.70 4.61 18.45
CA THR A 155 27.72 5.51 19.61
C THR A 155 26.75 6.69 19.52
N GLY A 156 26.21 6.95 18.33
CA GLY A 156 25.29 8.04 18.03
C GLY A 156 25.92 9.43 18.18
N LEU A 157 25.12 10.47 17.93
CA LEU A 157 25.57 11.88 17.94
C LEU A 157 25.23 12.63 19.24
N THR A 158 24.48 12.01 20.16
CA THR A 158 23.93 12.66 21.35
C THR A 158 24.43 12.04 22.64
N SER A 159 25.74 11.77 22.73
CA SER A 159 26.34 11.07 23.87
C SER A 159 27.17 12.01 24.76
N GLU A 160 28.10 12.76 24.17
CA GLU A 160 28.92 13.74 24.89
C GLU A 160 28.34 15.16 24.81
N PRO A 161 27.99 15.78 25.95
CA PRO A 161 27.44 17.14 25.95
C PRO A 161 28.50 18.15 25.48
N PHE A 162 28.08 19.14 24.69
CA PHE A 162 28.92 20.28 24.37
C PHE A 162 28.68 21.37 25.43
N MET A 163 29.52 21.40 26.46
CA MET A 163 29.46 22.45 27.49
C MET A 163 30.26 23.67 27.05
N PRO A 164 29.64 24.85 26.90
CA PRO A 164 30.37 26.08 26.65
C PRO A 164 31.16 26.48 27.89
N HIS A 165 32.37 27.01 27.70
CA HIS A 165 33.06 27.70 28.79
C HIS A 165 32.43 29.09 28.98
N LEU A 166 31.83 29.31 30.14
CA LEU A 166 31.22 30.59 30.48
C LEU A 166 32.17 31.37 31.40
N LEU A 167 32.56 32.58 31.02
CA LEU A 167 33.48 33.39 31.81
C LEU A 167 32.89 33.69 33.19
N GLY A 168 33.61 33.37 34.27
CA GLY A 168 33.15 33.55 35.65
C GLY A 168 32.24 32.43 36.17
N GLN A 169 32.14 31.30 35.46
CA GLN A 169 31.36 30.13 35.88
C GLN A 169 31.77 29.63 37.28
N GLU A 170 33.07 29.61 37.57
CA GLU A 170 33.65 29.25 38.87
C GLU A 170 33.22 30.17 40.03
N LYS A 171 32.74 31.40 39.74
CA LYS A 171 32.25 32.34 40.75
C LYS A 171 30.73 32.30 40.93
N PHE A 172 30.00 31.66 40.01
CA PHE A 172 28.55 31.58 40.04
C PHE A 172 28.11 30.64 41.16
N LYS A 173 27.30 31.13 42.11
CA LYS A 173 26.84 30.34 43.26
C LYS A 173 25.61 29.46 42.95
N GLY A 174 25.01 29.66 41.78
CA GLY A 174 23.90 28.84 41.29
C GLY A 174 24.36 27.59 40.53
N TYR A 175 23.40 26.82 40.04
CA TYR A 175 23.67 25.57 39.33
C TYR A 175 23.99 25.80 37.85
N VAL A 176 25.02 25.15 37.31
CA VAL A 176 25.32 25.15 35.87
C VAL A 176 25.49 23.72 35.38
N PHE A 177 24.62 23.27 34.47
CA PHE A 177 24.67 21.91 33.93
C PHE A 177 24.06 21.78 32.54
N HIS A 178 24.31 20.65 31.87
CA HIS A 178 23.76 20.37 30.55
C HIS A 178 22.38 19.73 30.63
N ALA A 179 21.53 19.92 29.62
CA ALA A 179 20.21 19.27 29.54
C ALA A 179 20.24 17.73 29.59
N LYS A 180 21.42 17.10 29.43
CA LYS A 180 21.62 15.64 29.59
C LYS A 180 21.29 15.20 31.03
N ASP A 181 21.67 16.02 32.00
CA ASP A 181 21.62 15.68 33.42
C ASP A 181 20.31 16.16 34.08
N LEU A 182 19.37 16.67 33.26
CA LEU A 182 18.11 17.22 33.72
C LEU A 182 17.33 16.24 34.59
N LYS A 183 17.29 14.93 34.26
CA LYS A 183 16.56 13.94 35.05
C LYS A 183 17.03 13.89 36.50
N HIS A 184 18.34 13.93 36.72
CA HIS A 184 18.97 13.78 38.04
C HIS A 184 18.96 15.08 38.84
N ARG A 185 19.00 16.23 38.15
CA ARG A 185 19.13 17.56 38.75
C ARG A 185 17.84 18.38 38.70
N VAL A 186 16.70 17.75 38.36
CA VAL A 186 15.42 18.46 38.22
C VAL A 186 14.94 19.04 39.55
N GLU A 187 15.24 18.38 40.67
CA GLU A 187 14.85 18.82 42.01
C GLU A 187 15.64 20.06 42.46
N GLU A 188 16.89 20.20 42.02
CA GLU A 188 17.70 21.40 42.25
C GLU A 188 17.10 22.66 41.61
N LEU A 189 16.23 22.48 40.61
CA LEU A 189 15.50 23.58 39.96
C LEU A 189 14.19 23.95 40.66
N ALA A 190 13.72 23.16 41.63
CA ALA A 190 12.43 23.39 42.28
C ALA A 190 12.41 24.69 43.10
N ASP A 191 13.52 25.02 43.75
CA ASP A 191 13.66 26.22 44.57
C ASP A 191 14.15 27.45 43.78
N ALA A 192 14.48 27.28 42.49
CA ALA A 192 14.97 28.35 41.64
C ALA A 192 13.84 29.33 41.28
N LYS A 193 14.07 30.63 41.46
CA LYS A 193 13.13 31.70 41.07
C LYS A 193 13.32 32.11 39.62
N THR A 194 14.56 32.10 39.14
CA THR A 194 14.91 32.43 37.76
C THR A 194 15.93 31.45 37.18
N ILE A 195 15.62 30.90 36.01
CA ILE A 195 16.49 29.97 35.27
C ILE A 195 16.85 30.57 33.92
N ILE A 196 18.14 30.50 33.55
CA ILE A 196 18.62 30.80 32.20
C ILE A 196 18.74 29.49 31.41
N VAL A 197 18.14 29.42 30.24
CA VAL A 197 18.28 28.29 29.31
C VAL A 197 19.04 28.77 28.08
N ILE A 198 20.21 28.20 27.83
CA ILE A 198 21.04 28.56 26.67
C ILE A 198 20.73 27.59 25.52
N GLY A 199 20.05 28.06 24.47
CA GLY A 199 19.71 27.25 23.30
C GLY A 199 18.33 27.54 22.71
N GLY A 200 18.14 27.15 21.45
CA GLY A 200 16.93 27.44 20.65
C GLY A 200 16.08 26.22 20.25
N ASN A 201 16.56 25.00 20.54
CA ASN A 201 16.05 23.75 19.96
C ASN A 201 15.24 22.91 20.95
N LYS A 202 14.70 21.76 20.53
CA LYS A 202 13.80 20.89 21.31
C LYS A 202 14.14 20.75 22.80
N SER A 203 15.38 20.44 23.16
CA SER A 203 15.79 20.33 24.58
C SER A 203 15.59 21.63 25.37
N ALA A 204 15.85 22.80 24.76
CA ALA A 204 15.58 24.10 25.39
C ALA A 204 14.07 24.32 25.59
N TRP A 205 13.24 23.95 24.60
CA TRP A 205 11.79 24.05 24.71
C TRP A 205 11.25 23.18 25.86
N ASP A 206 11.76 21.95 25.99
CA ASP A 206 11.39 21.02 27.04
C ASP A 206 11.83 21.50 28.43
N VAL A 207 13.06 22.00 28.57
CA VAL A 207 13.57 22.56 29.84
C VAL A 207 12.74 23.77 30.24
N CYS A 208 12.50 24.72 29.34
CA CYS A 208 11.69 25.91 29.60
C CYS A 208 10.27 25.52 30.05
N TYR A 209 9.62 24.60 29.32
CA TYR A 209 8.26 24.16 29.65
C TYR A 209 8.21 23.46 31.01
N ASN A 210 9.11 22.52 31.27
CA ASN A 210 9.15 21.78 32.53
C ASN A 210 9.42 22.71 33.72
N ALA A 211 10.39 23.61 33.61
CA ALA A 211 10.71 24.56 34.67
C ALA A 211 9.51 25.47 35.02
N THR A 212 8.86 26.05 34.00
CA THR A 212 7.74 26.97 34.23
C THR A 212 6.46 26.28 34.69
N THR A 213 6.10 25.12 34.12
CA THR A 213 4.81 24.47 34.43
C THR A 213 4.86 23.64 35.71
N ARG A 214 6.02 23.05 36.04
CA ARG A 214 6.16 22.22 37.24
C ARG A 214 6.49 23.03 38.49
N PHE A 215 7.33 24.06 38.37
CA PHE A 215 7.84 24.82 39.51
C PHE A 215 7.34 26.28 39.55
N GLY A 216 6.69 26.77 38.49
CA GLY A 216 6.25 28.17 38.40
C GLY A 216 7.40 29.16 38.19
N THR A 217 8.61 28.66 37.88
CA THR A 217 9.84 29.45 37.74
C THR A 217 9.81 30.33 36.50
N LYS A 218 10.37 31.54 36.59
CA LYS A 218 10.57 32.43 35.45
C LYS A 218 11.79 31.97 34.65
N VAL A 219 11.62 31.81 33.34
CA VAL A 219 12.68 31.27 32.47
C VAL A 219 13.08 32.29 31.41
N HIS A 220 14.39 32.47 31.24
CA HIS A 220 14.97 33.28 30.17
C HIS A 220 15.67 32.36 29.16
N MET A 221 15.13 32.28 27.95
CA MET A 221 15.67 31.48 26.86
C MET A 221 16.62 32.34 26.01
N VAL A 222 17.91 32.03 26.05
CA VAL A 222 18.98 32.83 25.43
C VAL A 222 19.49 32.13 24.17
N MET A 223 19.37 32.83 23.04
CA MET A 223 19.72 32.34 21.70
C MET A 223 20.78 33.23 21.08
N ARG A 224 21.93 32.65 20.75
CA ARG A 224 23.04 33.41 20.13
C ARG A 224 22.64 33.93 18.73
N PRO A 225 22.87 35.21 18.38
CA PRO A 225 22.61 35.75 17.04
C PRO A 225 23.39 35.06 15.91
N SER A 226 24.58 34.55 16.21
CA SER A 226 25.40 33.78 15.26
C SER A 226 24.85 32.37 14.96
N GLY A 227 23.85 31.91 15.70
CA GLY A 227 23.24 30.58 15.58
C GLY A 227 22.06 30.52 14.61
N GLY A 228 21.35 29.40 14.68
CA GLY A 228 20.16 29.12 13.88
C GLY A 228 18.86 29.79 14.37
N GLY A 229 18.88 30.35 15.58
CA GLY A 229 17.68 30.87 16.23
C GLY A 229 16.80 29.77 16.85
N PRO A 230 15.54 30.09 17.15
CA PRO A 230 14.59 29.12 17.65
C PRO A 230 14.21 28.11 16.56
N SER A 231 14.13 26.83 16.93
CA SER A 231 13.64 25.77 16.04
C SER A 231 12.19 26.02 15.63
N TRP A 232 11.82 25.61 14.41
CA TRP A 232 10.41 25.52 14.02
C TRP A 232 9.64 24.61 14.96
N CYS A 233 8.60 25.14 15.60
CA CYS A 233 7.69 24.35 16.42
C CYS A 233 6.48 23.96 15.57
N TRP A 234 6.40 22.69 15.19
CA TRP A 234 5.27 22.19 14.42
C TRP A 234 4.11 21.84 15.36
N PRO A 235 2.86 22.04 14.94
CA PRO A 235 1.73 21.55 15.70
C PRO A 235 1.67 20.02 15.70
N ALA A 236 1.23 19.41 16.81
CA ALA A 236 1.10 17.95 16.90
C ALA A 236 0.16 17.36 15.84
N LYS A 237 -0.90 18.09 15.47
CA LYS A 237 -1.81 17.75 14.38
C LYS A 237 -2.12 18.98 13.53
N MET A 238 -2.00 18.83 12.22
CA MET A 238 -2.37 19.83 11.23
C MET A 238 -3.66 19.44 10.52
N GLN A 239 -4.47 20.43 10.14
CA GLN A 239 -5.66 20.23 9.30
C GLN A 239 -5.27 20.17 7.80
N GLY A 240 -5.99 19.38 7.01
CA GLY A 240 -5.78 19.23 5.56
C GLY A 240 -4.89 18.04 5.16
N PHE A 241 -4.27 18.12 3.97
CA PHE A 241 -3.51 17.02 3.35
C PHE A 241 -2.29 16.55 4.15
N ILE A 242 -1.62 17.48 4.83
CA ILE A 242 -0.49 17.19 5.73
C ILE A 242 -1.06 17.15 7.15
N ARG A 243 -1.31 15.95 7.70
CA ARG A 243 -1.81 15.77 9.07
C ARG A 243 -0.71 15.80 10.13
N SER A 244 0.46 15.25 9.82
CA SER A 244 1.67 15.25 10.64
C SER A 244 2.90 15.41 9.76
N ILE A 245 3.87 16.20 10.21
CA ILE A 245 5.14 16.38 9.49
C ILE A 245 5.99 15.09 9.49
N SER A 246 5.92 14.28 10.55
CA SER A 246 6.63 13.00 10.61
C SER A 246 6.09 12.04 9.54
N MET A 247 4.77 11.91 9.40
CA MET A 247 4.17 11.06 8.37
C MET A 247 4.36 11.63 6.97
N ALA A 248 4.15 12.94 6.77
CA ALA A 248 4.27 13.54 5.45
C ALA A 248 5.69 13.42 4.89
N SER A 249 6.71 13.65 5.73
CA SER A 249 8.11 13.46 5.33
C SER A 249 8.49 11.99 5.08
N ALA A 250 7.69 11.02 5.55
CA ALA A 250 7.86 9.60 5.23
C ALA A 250 7.31 9.22 3.84
N THR A 251 6.60 10.11 3.15
CA THR A 251 5.99 9.81 1.84
C THR A 251 6.94 10.13 0.68
N ARG A 252 7.00 9.24 -0.32
CA ARG A 252 7.82 9.46 -1.53
C ARG A 252 7.40 10.73 -2.29
N LEU A 253 6.12 11.06 -2.31
CA LEU A 253 5.61 12.28 -2.97
C LEU A 253 6.21 13.55 -2.35
N PHE A 254 6.27 13.64 -1.02
CA PHE A 254 6.86 14.80 -0.34
C PHE A 254 8.33 15.02 -0.74
N THR A 255 9.09 13.93 -0.90
CA THR A 255 10.51 13.98 -1.32
C THR A 255 10.73 14.51 -2.74
N TRP A 256 9.69 14.62 -3.57
CA TRP A 256 9.80 15.18 -4.92
C TRP A 256 9.93 16.69 -4.90
N LEU A 257 9.38 17.34 -3.88
CA LEU A 257 9.41 18.79 -3.69
C LEU A 257 10.69 19.27 -2.99
N ASP A 258 11.55 18.34 -2.54
CA ASP A 258 12.89 18.61 -2.02
C ASP A 258 13.97 18.37 -3.10
N PRO A 259 14.97 19.26 -3.24
CA PRO A 259 16.06 19.12 -4.19
C PRO A 259 17.14 18.10 -3.77
N ASN A 260 16.77 16.88 -3.38
CA ASN A 260 17.75 15.86 -2.94
C ASN A 260 18.54 15.21 -4.09
N PRO A 261 19.87 15.05 -4.03
CA PRO A 261 20.65 14.40 -5.08
C PRO A 261 20.57 12.87 -5.05
N TYR A 262 19.84 12.30 -4.08
CA TYR A 262 19.84 10.87 -3.78
C TYR A 262 18.82 10.09 -4.63
N GLY A 263 19.19 8.87 -5.02
CA GLY A 263 18.37 7.94 -5.81
C GLY A 263 18.69 7.99 -7.31
N PRO A 264 18.24 7.00 -8.10
CA PRO A 264 18.45 7.01 -9.54
C PRO A 264 17.82 8.28 -10.13
N SER A 265 18.62 9.02 -10.90
CA SER A 265 18.25 10.20 -11.68
C SER A 265 17.15 9.94 -12.73
N ALA A 266 16.66 8.70 -12.80
CA ALA A 266 15.77 8.18 -13.83
C ALA A 266 14.29 8.52 -13.65
N TRP A 267 13.83 9.09 -12.52
CA TRP A 267 12.44 9.55 -12.43
C TRP A 267 12.31 10.95 -13.08
N PRO A 268 11.69 11.09 -14.26
CA PRO A 268 11.74 12.35 -15.04
C PRO A 268 11.18 13.54 -14.27
N ILE A 269 10.18 13.29 -13.42
CA ILE A 269 9.51 14.29 -12.58
C ILE A 269 10.47 14.96 -11.59
N ARG A 270 11.38 14.21 -10.95
CA ARG A 270 12.34 14.80 -9.99
C ARG A 270 13.33 15.72 -10.69
N VAL A 271 13.82 15.29 -11.85
CA VAL A 271 14.71 16.10 -12.67
C VAL A 271 13.98 17.35 -13.17
N LEU A 272 12.72 17.22 -13.60
CA LEU A 272 11.87 18.31 -14.03
C LEU A 272 11.65 19.33 -12.92
N ILE A 273 11.25 18.90 -11.71
CA ILE A 273 10.98 19.80 -10.58
C ILE A 273 12.23 20.59 -10.17
N ARG A 274 13.41 19.94 -10.20
CA ARG A 274 14.68 20.55 -9.78
C ARG A 274 15.29 21.48 -10.83
N ARG A 275 15.25 21.09 -12.11
CA ARG A 275 15.94 21.80 -13.20
C ARG A 275 15.09 22.85 -13.89
N THR A 276 13.78 22.67 -14.00
CA THR A 276 12.92 23.63 -14.72
C THR A 276 12.54 24.83 -13.86
N TRP A 277 12.26 25.96 -14.50
CA TRP A 277 11.78 27.16 -13.81
C TRP A 277 10.41 26.92 -13.16
N LEU A 278 9.48 26.24 -13.86
CA LEU A 278 8.14 25.94 -13.37
C LEU A 278 8.20 25.05 -12.12
N GLY A 279 9.00 23.98 -12.17
CA GLY A 279 9.22 23.08 -11.04
C GLY A 279 9.74 23.80 -9.79
N ARG A 280 10.72 24.70 -9.95
CA ARG A 280 11.24 25.51 -8.83
C ARG A 280 10.19 26.47 -8.28
N LYS A 281 9.33 27.05 -9.12
CA LYS A 281 8.22 27.89 -8.66
C LYS A 281 7.20 27.08 -7.86
N LEU A 282 6.84 25.88 -8.31
CA LEU A 282 5.96 24.98 -7.55
C LEU A 282 6.55 24.59 -6.19
N SER A 283 7.82 24.21 -6.15
CA SER A 283 8.53 23.93 -4.89
C SER A 283 8.54 25.16 -3.96
N SER A 284 8.86 26.35 -4.49
CA SER A 284 8.84 27.59 -3.70
C SER A 284 7.47 27.94 -3.14
N LEU A 285 6.38 27.74 -3.92
CA LEU A 285 5.02 27.94 -3.45
C LEU A 285 4.65 26.95 -2.33
N PHE A 286 5.06 25.68 -2.47
CA PHE A 286 4.84 24.66 -1.44
C PHE A 286 5.54 25.00 -0.12
N TRP A 287 6.82 25.39 -0.16
CA TRP A 287 7.56 25.76 1.05
C TRP A 287 7.01 27.05 1.68
N SER A 288 6.61 28.03 0.86
CA SER A 288 5.96 29.26 1.36
C SER A 288 4.59 28.97 2.01
N TYR A 289 3.83 28.02 1.46
CA TYR A 289 2.59 27.56 2.07
C TYR A 289 2.83 26.94 3.45
N LEU A 290 3.86 26.09 3.60
CA LEU A 290 4.22 25.49 4.89
C LEU A 290 4.65 26.55 5.91
N ASP A 291 5.52 27.49 5.53
CA ASP A 291 5.96 28.59 6.39
C ASP A 291 4.76 29.38 6.93
N ASN A 292 3.87 29.80 6.03
CA ASN A 292 2.68 30.58 6.39
C ASN A 292 1.72 29.79 7.28
N LYS A 293 1.53 28.50 6.99
CA LYS A 293 0.61 27.64 7.74
C LYS A 293 1.08 27.43 9.18
N VAL A 294 2.36 27.10 9.38
CA VAL A 294 2.92 26.92 10.72
C VAL A 294 2.95 28.26 11.46
N THR A 295 3.30 29.35 10.77
CA THR A 295 3.35 30.68 11.39
C THR A 295 1.98 31.13 11.91
N ARG A 296 0.92 30.96 11.11
CA ARG A 296 -0.46 31.30 11.49
C ARG A 296 -0.99 30.40 12.61
N TYR A 297 -0.71 29.09 12.55
CA TYR A 297 -1.21 28.15 13.56
C TYR A 297 -0.67 28.49 14.96
N ASN A 298 0.63 28.79 15.05
CA ASN A 298 1.27 29.13 16.31
C ASN A 298 1.07 30.59 16.73
N ALA A 299 0.39 31.40 15.90
CA ALA A 299 0.12 32.80 16.19
C ALA A 299 1.37 33.62 16.58
N TYR A 300 2.51 33.35 15.94
CA TYR A 300 3.78 34.01 16.30
C TYR A 300 3.66 35.54 16.29
N ASP A 301 2.86 36.10 15.38
CA ASP A 301 2.75 37.55 15.18
C ASP A 301 1.74 38.25 16.15
N ASN A 302 1.10 37.52 17.07
CA ASN A 302 0.05 38.09 17.95
C ASN A 302 0.58 38.92 19.14
N SER A 303 1.78 38.65 19.64
CA SER A 303 2.36 39.35 20.79
C SER A 303 3.88 39.53 20.65
N PRO A 304 4.50 40.52 21.32
CA PRO A 304 5.95 40.66 21.31
C PRO A 304 6.69 39.41 21.84
N GLY A 305 6.14 38.75 22.87
CA GLY A 305 6.71 37.53 23.45
C GLY A 305 6.62 36.32 22.52
N THR A 306 5.53 36.16 21.77
CA THR A 306 5.41 35.09 20.75
C THR A 306 6.25 35.40 19.51
N SER A 307 6.33 36.67 19.10
CA SER A 307 7.10 37.09 17.92
C SER A 307 8.60 36.85 18.11
N ALA A 308 9.09 36.98 19.33
CA ALA A 308 10.46 36.65 19.73
C ALA A 308 10.88 35.18 19.45
N LEU A 309 9.91 34.27 19.28
CA LEU A 309 10.15 32.84 19.05
C LEU A 309 10.04 32.45 17.59
N LYS A 310 9.76 33.41 16.70
CA LYS A 310 9.62 33.14 15.28
C LYS A 310 10.94 32.61 14.72
N PRO A 311 10.95 31.47 14.03
CA PRO A 311 12.16 30.92 13.44
C PRO A 311 12.81 31.91 12.47
N TRP A 312 14.14 31.99 12.50
CA TRP A 312 14.88 32.98 11.70
C TRP A 312 15.02 32.60 10.23
N SER A 313 14.68 31.37 9.84
CA SER A 313 14.82 30.87 8.46
C SER A 313 13.59 30.09 8.03
N SER A 314 13.35 29.99 6.72
CA SER A 314 12.24 29.23 6.13
C SER A 314 12.31 27.73 6.48
N THR A 315 11.16 27.06 6.55
CA THR A 315 11.05 25.59 6.66
C THR A 315 11.79 24.87 5.54
N PHE A 316 11.98 25.51 4.38
CA PHE A 316 12.83 24.98 3.33
C PHE A 316 14.21 24.68 3.88
N TRP A 317 14.89 25.58 4.58
CA TRP A 317 16.28 25.41 5.05
C TRP A 317 16.41 24.65 6.38
N MET A 318 15.30 24.43 7.08
CA MET A 318 15.25 23.80 8.40
C MET A 318 15.98 22.44 8.48
N GLY A 319 16.87 22.26 9.45
CA GLY A 319 17.46 20.94 9.79
C GLY A 319 16.63 20.14 10.79
N ASN A 320 17.19 19.06 11.35
CA ASN A 320 16.53 18.29 12.43
C ASN A 320 16.37 19.07 13.74
N SER A 321 16.85 20.30 13.79
CA SER A 321 16.48 21.28 14.82
C SER A 321 15.02 21.73 14.66
N LEU A 322 14.08 20.79 14.71
CA LEU A 322 12.65 21.05 14.77
C LEU A 322 12.10 20.59 16.12
N SER A 323 11.05 21.28 16.55
CA SER A 323 10.28 20.97 17.75
C SER A 323 8.84 20.66 17.35
N ILE A 324 8.12 19.95 18.22
CA ILE A 324 6.68 19.73 18.06
C ILE A 324 6.00 20.13 19.34
N HIS A 325 4.85 20.79 19.21
CA HIS A 325 4.00 21.16 20.33
C HIS A 325 3.23 19.92 20.83
N ASN A 326 3.89 19.15 21.71
CA ASN A 326 3.35 17.92 22.31
C ASN A 326 3.15 18.04 23.84
N TYR A 327 3.04 19.29 24.30
CA TYR A 327 2.88 19.69 25.69
C TYR A 327 1.40 19.70 26.12
N GLY A 328 1.15 19.69 27.44
CA GLY A 328 -0.21 19.70 28.00
C GLY A 328 -0.89 21.08 27.89
N THR A 329 -0.13 22.16 28.06
CA THR A 329 -0.59 23.53 27.86
C THR A 329 0.17 24.19 26.72
N SER A 330 -0.38 25.29 26.18
CA SER A 330 0.26 25.99 25.08
C SER A 330 1.58 26.64 25.52
N TRP A 331 2.68 26.28 24.85
CA TRP A 331 3.98 26.91 25.07
C TRP A 331 3.93 28.42 24.78
N PHE A 332 3.16 28.82 23.76
CA PHE A 332 3.02 30.21 23.33
C PHE A 332 2.29 31.08 24.35
N ASP A 333 1.36 30.52 25.14
CA ASP A 333 0.66 31.23 26.21
C ASP A 333 1.61 31.54 27.39
N LEU A 334 2.58 30.66 27.64
CA LEU A 334 3.63 30.88 28.64
C LEU A 334 4.60 32.01 28.22
N ALA A 335 4.85 32.13 26.92
CA ALA A 335 5.61 33.25 26.38
C ALA A 335 4.81 34.56 26.41
N GLN A 336 3.51 34.51 26.07
CA GLN A 336 2.62 35.67 26.10
C GLN A 336 2.42 36.21 27.52
N SER A 337 2.30 35.33 28.52
CA SER A 337 2.20 35.70 29.94
C SER A 337 3.53 36.19 30.54
N GLY A 338 4.63 36.19 29.79
CA GLY A 338 5.94 36.66 30.23
C GLY A 338 6.66 35.72 31.21
N LYS A 339 6.13 34.50 31.43
CA LYS A 339 6.80 33.48 32.24
C LYS A 339 8.06 32.95 31.55
N ILE A 340 8.02 32.86 30.23
CA ILE A 340 9.18 32.57 29.38
C ILE A 340 9.52 33.82 28.57
N THR A 341 10.75 34.30 28.69
CA THR A 341 11.25 35.45 27.92
C THR A 341 12.39 35.01 27.01
N ALA A 342 12.27 35.22 25.70
CA ALA A 342 13.30 34.89 24.72
C ALA A 342 14.22 36.08 24.44
N HIS A 343 15.53 35.82 24.33
CA HIS A 343 16.58 36.81 24.09
C HIS A 343 17.44 36.39 22.90
N ALA A 344 17.65 37.28 21.93
CA ALA A 344 18.64 37.09 20.86
C ALA A 344 19.99 37.67 21.28
N ALA A 345 20.62 37.04 22.27
CA ALA A 345 21.87 37.51 22.87
C ALA A 345 22.80 36.33 23.20
N GLN A 346 24.05 36.65 23.50
CA GLN A 346 25.04 35.70 24.00
C GLN A 346 25.38 36.01 25.46
N VAL A 347 25.58 34.97 26.28
CA VAL A 347 26.09 35.14 27.65
C VAL A 347 27.54 35.60 27.58
N THR A 348 27.83 36.78 28.13
CA THR A 348 29.17 37.39 28.11
C THR A 348 29.97 37.02 29.36
N LYS A 349 29.35 37.12 30.55
CA LYS A 349 29.97 36.74 31.82
C LYS A 349 28.93 36.34 32.88
N LEU A 350 29.38 35.53 33.82
CA LEU A 350 28.68 35.16 35.03
C LEU A 350 29.31 35.89 36.23
N THR A 351 28.46 36.37 37.14
CA THR A 351 28.83 36.92 38.45
C THR A 351 28.22 36.03 39.55
N GLU A 352 28.39 36.32 40.83
CA GLU A 352 27.94 35.40 41.90
C GLU A 352 26.45 34.98 41.80
N HIS A 353 25.56 35.89 41.41
CA HIS A 353 24.11 35.67 41.33
C HIS A 353 23.47 36.28 40.08
N SER A 354 24.25 36.62 39.04
CA SER A 354 23.70 37.26 37.84
C SER A 354 24.43 36.88 36.57
N VAL A 355 23.68 36.81 35.47
CA VAL A 355 24.13 36.51 34.11
C VAL A 355 24.07 37.78 33.29
N HIS A 356 25.18 38.13 32.65
CA HIS A 356 25.28 39.27 31.75
C HIS A 356 25.13 38.80 30.31
N LEU A 357 24.26 39.47 29.54
CA LEU A 357 24.03 39.19 28.14
C LEU A 357 24.67 40.27 27.23
N SER A 358 24.85 39.94 25.95
CA SER A 358 25.47 40.82 24.96
C SER A 358 24.61 42.02 24.56
N ASP A 359 23.31 41.98 24.84
CA ASP A 359 22.37 43.09 24.63
C ASP A 359 22.41 44.15 25.75
N GLY A 360 23.28 43.95 26.75
CA GLY A 360 23.43 44.81 27.92
C GLY A 360 22.52 44.45 29.10
N SER A 361 21.64 43.44 28.96
CA SER A 361 20.77 43.00 30.05
C SER A 361 21.54 42.22 31.13
N VAL A 362 21.15 42.43 32.38
CA VAL A 362 21.71 41.75 33.56
C VAL A 362 20.57 41.05 34.29
N ILE A 363 20.60 39.73 34.30
CA ILE A 363 19.52 38.90 34.83
C ILE A 363 20.00 38.18 36.08
N LYS A 364 19.30 38.35 37.21
CA LYS A 364 19.53 37.52 38.40
C LYS A 364 19.07 36.10 38.13
N ALA A 365 19.94 35.12 38.30
CA ALA A 365 19.65 33.72 37.99
C ALA A 365 20.18 32.80 39.08
N ASP A 366 19.40 31.76 39.36
CA ASP A 366 19.73 30.72 40.34
C ASP A 366 20.27 29.46 39.66
N ALA A 367 19.96 29.26 38.37
CA ALA A 367 20.52 28.19 37.56
C ALA A 367 20.69 28.58 36.08
N VAL A 368 21.66 27.96 35.43
CA VAL A 368 21.94 28.03 33.99
C VAL A 368 21.93 26.62 33.42
N VAL A 369 20.95 26.33 32.55
CA VAL A 369 20.83 25.04 31.86
C VAL A 369 21.31 25.19 30.43
N CYS A 370 22.41 24.51 30.10
CA CYS A 370 23.00 24.52 28.77
C CYS A 370 22.30 23.49 27.87
N CYS A 371 21.57 23.98 26.87
CA CYS A 371 20.97 23.20 25.77
C CYS A 371 21.78 23.41 24.48
N THR A 372 23.10 23.31 24.61
CA THR A 372 24.09 23.76 23.62
C THR A 372 24.51 22.66 22.63
N GLY A 373 23.84 21.52 22.66
CA GLY A 373 24.04 20.41 21.74
C GLY A 373 25.14 19.46 22.20
N TRP A 374 25.71 18.74 21.24
CA TRP A 374 26.57 17.59 21.50
C TRP A 374 27.86 17.68 20.70
N LYS A 375 28.92 17.07 21.21
CA LYS A 375 30.13 16.81 20.43
C LYS A 375 29.81 15.72 19.41
N THR A 376 30.18 15.94 18.16
CA THR A 376 29.80 15.06 17.04
C THR A 376 30.79 13.95 16.77
N ARG A 377 31.92 13.88 17.51
CA ARG A 377 32.91 12.81 17.39
C ARG A 377 32.53 11.61 18.26
N PRO A 378 32.80 10.37 17.83
CA PRO A 378 32.71 9.22 18.72
C PRO A 378 33.70 9.38 19.87
N ASN A 379 33.28 9.05 21.09
CA ASN A 379 34.13 9.10 22.28
C ASN A 379 34.98 7.82 22.40
N ILE A 380 35.76 7.51 21.36
CA ILE A 380 36.62 6.34 21.28
C ILE A 380 37.90 6.78 20.56
N GLN A 381 39.07 6.48 21.15
CA GLN A 381 40.35 6.72 20.50
C GLN A 381 40.64 5.61 19.49
N LEU A 382 40.75 5.95 18.21
CA LEU A 382 41.12 4.98 17.17
C LEU A 382 42.64 5.01 16.96
N LEU A 383 43.29 3.88 17.26
CA LEU A 383 44.75 3.72 17.16
C LEU A 383 45.12 2.84 15.95
N PRO A 384 46.28 3.08 15.29
CA PRO A 384 47.32 4.07 15.62
C PRO A 384 46.93 5.54 15.34
N GLU A 385 47.59 6.48 16.02
CA GLU A 385 47.32 7.92 15.90
C GLU A 385 47.38 8.38 14.43
N GLY A 386 46.37 9.14 14.01
CA GLY A 386 46.19 9.57 12.61
C GLY A 386 45.28 8.66 11.78
N LEU A 387 44.88 7.49 12.27
CA LEU A 387 43.89 6.62 11.60
C LEU A 387 42.53 7.34 11.44
N GLU A 388 42.10 8.10 12.46
CA GLU A 388 40.87 8.91 12.39
C GLU A 388 40.83 9.87 11.19
N ASN A 389 42.00 10.39 10.78
CA ASN A 389 42.11 11.28 9.63
C ASN A 389 41.87 10.57 8.31
N ARG A 390 42.29 9.31 8.21
CA ARG A 390 42.07 8.46 7.05
C ARG A 390 40.63 7.97 6.96
N LEU A 391 40.00 7.75 8.11
CA LEU A 391 38.65 7.21 8.21
C LEU A 391 37.54 8.26 7.93
N GLY A 392 37.88 9.54 7.83
CA GLY A 392 36.92 10.60 7.47
C GLY A 392 36.03 11.04 8.63
N PHE A 393 36.49 10.91 9.88
CA PHE A 393 35.78 11.48 11.04
C PHE A 393 35.88 13.02 11.08
N PRO A 394 34.95 13.73 11.74
CA PRO A 394 34.91 15.18 11.71
C PRO A 394 36.16 15.86 12.27
N GLY A 395 36.61 16.94 11.64
CA GLY A 395 37.84 17.67 12.00
C GLY A 395 39.14 16.92 11.73
N SER A 396 39.07 15.91 10.87
CA SER A 396 40.22 15.36 10.17
C SER A 396 40.68 16.31 9.07
N GLY A 397 41.99 16.45 8.88
CA GLY A 397 42.60 17.33 7.88
C GLY A 397 42.36 16.94 6.41
N SER A 398 41.44 16.02 6.10
CA SER A 398 41.16 15.49 4.76
C SER A 398 40.34 16.45 3.87
N ASN A 399 40.62 17.75 3.92
CA ASN A 399 39.92 18.76 3.12
C ASN A 399 40.52 18.82 1.71
N ASP A 400 40.09 17.92 0.82
CA ASP A 400 40.35 18.05 -0.60
C ASP A 400 39.49 19.19 -1.17
N ARG A 401 40.02 20.42 -1.10
CA ARG A 401 39.34 21.64 -1.58
C ARG A 401 38.94 21.54 -3.05
N ARG A 402 39.66 20.76 -3.86
CA ARG A 402 39.33 20.57 -5.28
C ARG A 402 38.07 19.73 -5.42
N LEU A 403 37.98 18.59 -4.72
CA LEU A 403 36.78 17.75 -4.74
C LEU A 403 35.57 18.47 -4.13
N GLU A 404 35.76 19.28 -3.08
CA GLU A 404 34.69 20.13 -2.54
C GLU A 404 34.17 21.13 -3.58
N ALA A 405 35.07 21.83 -4.29
CA ALA A 405 34.68 22.78 -5.33
C ALA A 405 33.93 22.10 -6.50
N VAL A 406 34.41 20.94 -6.93
CA VAL A 406 33.77 20.13 -7.99
C VAL A 406 32.38 19.66 -7.54
N ALA A 407 32.27 19.09 -6.33
CA ALA A 407 31.00 18.65 -5.77
C ALA A 407 29.99 19.80 -5.67
N ARG A 408 30.41 20.98 -5.19
CA ARG A 408 29.54 22.16 -5.12
C ARG A 408 29.09 22.64 -6.50
N ALA A 409 29.99 22.66 -7.48
CA ALA A 409 29.65 23.04 -8.84
C ALA A 409 28.63 22.07 -9.46
N ASP A 410 28.80 20.76 -9.25
CA ASP A 410 27.86 19.72 -9.69
C ASP A 410 26.48 19.91 -9.00
N ILE A 411 26.45 20.10 -7.68
CA ILE A 411 25.21 20.36 -6.92
C ILE A 411 24.48 21.60 -7.42
N PHE A 412 25.19 22.71 -7.66
CA PHE A 412 24.59 23.96 -8.15
C PHE A 412 24.15 23.89 -9.61
N ARG A 413 24.66 22.94 -10.39
CA ARG A 413 24.15 22.64 -11.73
C ARG A 413 22.87 21.80 -11.65
N GLU A 414 22.80 20.86 -10.72
CA GLU A 414 21.65 19.97 -10.54
C GLU A 414 20.46 20.65 -9.83
N ALA A 415 20.75 21.47 -8.84
CA ALA A 415 19.77 22.20 -8.03
C ALA A 415 20.11 23.70 -7.93
N PRO A 416 19.79 24.50 -8.97
CA PRO A 416 20.12 25.94 -9.01
C PRO A 416 19.53 26.76 -7.85
N VAL A 417 18.42 26.29 -7.24
CA VAL A 417 17.77 26.95 -6.10
C VAL A 417 18.70 27.08 -4.89
N LEU A 418 19.66 26.17 -4.74
CA LEU A 418 20.60 26.17 -3.61
C LEU A 418 21.70 27.24 -3.74
N ARG A 419 21.80 27.93 -4.89
CA ARG A 419 22.70 29.09 -5.04
C ARG A 419 22.22 30.29 -4.24
N ALA A 420 20.91 30.42 -4.04
CA ALA A 420 20.35 31.41 -3.15
C ALA A 420 20.67 30.97 -1.72
N GLN A 421 21.60 31.65 -1.05
CA GLN A 421 21.92 31.34 0.35
C GLN A 421 20.71 31.62 1.25
N ALA A 422 20.65 30.91 2.38
CA ALA A 422 19.58 31.12 3.36
C ALA A 422 19.63 32.54 3.93
N ILE A 423 18.52 33.27 3.83
CA ILE A 423 18.35 34.60 4.42
C ILE A 423 17.81 34.42 5.84
N ARG A 424 18.43 35.07 6.83
CA ARG A 424 17.96 35.09 8.21
C ARG A 424 17.18 36.36 8.52
N GLN A 425 16.04 36.22 9.20
CA GLN A 425 15.21 37.32 9.68
C GLN A 425 15.07 37.21 11.20
N ILE A 426 15.85 38.01 11.93
CA ILE A 426 15.72 38.10 13.39
C ILE A 426 14.55 39.06 13.69
N PRO A 427 13.57 38.67 14.54
CA PRO A 427 12.46 39.55 14.90
C PRO A 427 12.93 40.85 15.56
N ALA A 428 12.34 41.99 15.16
CA ALA A 428 12.66 43.30 15.73
C ALA A 428 12.42 43.39 17.26
N ALA A 429 11.56 42.51 17.79
CA ALA A 429 11.26 42.42 19.22
C ALA A 429 12.46 42.01 20.11
N ILE A 430 13.53 41.44 19.54
CA ILE A 430 14.66 40.86 20.31
C ILE A 430 16.06 41.34 19.89
N GLY A 431 16.20 42.18 18.87
CA GLY A 431 17.51 42.72 18.47
C GLY A 431 17.46 43.69 17.27
N PRO A 432 18.54 44.47 17.03
CA PRO A 432 18.59 45.48 15.97
C PRO A 432 18.70 44.86 14.55
N GLU A 433 18.48 45.71 13.53
CA GLU A 433 18.39 45.40 12.08
C GLU A 433 19.40 44.37 11.55
N PRO A 434 19.05 43.63 10.48
CA PRO A 434 19.78 42.44 10.01
C PRO A 434 21.23 42.78 9.63
N ALA A 435 22.15 42.56 10.56
CA ALA A 435 23.57 42.57 10.26
C ALA A 435 23.85 41.43 9.26
N LYS A 436 24.37 41.78 8.07
CA LYS A 436 25.14 40.83 7.26
C LYS A 436 26.29 40.36 8.14
N LEU A 437 26.13 39.21 8.78
CA LEU A 437 27.18 38.64 9.61
C LEU A 437 28.41 38.41 8.74
N SER A 438 29.49 39.12 9.06
CA SER A 438 30.83 38.82 8.62
C SER A 438 31.12 37.37 8.99
N VAL A 439 31.63 36.63 8.00
CA VAL A 439 32.10 35.25 8.17
C VAL A 439 33.37 35.31 9.01
N GLU A 440 33.23 35.46 10.33
CA GLU A 440 34.34 35.13 11.23
C GLU A 440 34.51 33.62 11.20
N ALA A 441 35.52 33.21 10.43
CA ALA A 441 35.91 31.84 10.21
C ALA A 441 36.45 31.23 11.51
N THR A 442 35.63 30.51 12.27
CA THR A 442 36.09 29.66 13.36
C THR A 442 35.18 28.44 13.55
N ASP A 443 35.44 27.39 12.77
CA ASP A 443 35.98 26.11 13.28
C ASP A 443 36.24 25.22 12.04
N PRO A 444 37.50 24.85 11.71
CA PRO A 444 37.85 24.10 10.50
C PRO A 444 37.45 22.61 10.57
N SER A 445 36.34 22.26 11.23
CA SER A 445 35.93 20.87 11.35
C SER A 445 35.30 20.40 10.03
N SER A 446 35.97 19.50 9.32
CA SER A 446 35.39 18.75 8.20
C SER A 446 34.16 17.95 8.68
N PRO A 447 33.11 17.79 7.84
CA PRO A 447 32.00 16.89 8.16
C PRO A 447 32.44 15.42 8.10
N TYR A 448 31.61 14.50 8.58
CA TYR A 448 31.78 13.07 8.31
C TYR A 448 31.92 12.80 6.81
N ARG A 449 33.05 12.25 6.35
CA ARG A 449 33.31 11.86 4.96
C ARG A 449 33.24 10.33 4.82
N LEU A 450 32.05 9.79 5.06
CA LEU A 450 31.77 8.36 4.95
C LEU A 450 30.90 8.07 3.71
N TYR A 451 31.27 7.05 2.95
CA TYR A 451 30.47 6.54 1.83
C TYR A 451 29.09 6.12 2.34
N ARG A 452 28.04 6.69 1.75
CA ARG A 452 26.63 6.56 2.18
C ARG A 452 26.42 6.78 3.68
N PHE A 453 27.25 7.61 4.30
CA PHE A 453 27.23 7.91 5.73
C PHE A 453 27.53 6.72 6.66
N MET A 454 28.09 5.61 6.13
CA MET A 454 28.37 4.39 6.90
C MET A 454 29.83 3.94 6.84
N MET A 455 30.40 3.87 5.63
CA MET A 455 31.68 3.22 5.40
C MET A 455 32.81 4.25 5.18
N PRO A 456 33.95 4.15 5.88
CA PRO A 456 35.14 4.92 5.56
C PRO A 456 35.66 4.64 4.14
N CYS A 457 36.08 5.67 3.39
CA CYS A 457 36.63 5.53 2.04
C CYS A 457 38.12 5.10 2.01
N ASP A 458 38.61 4.48 3.09
CA ASP A 458 40.01 4.08 3.20
C ASP A 458 40.24 2.73 2.49
N PRO A 459 41.27 2.60 1.62
CA PRO A 459 41.53 1.38 0.86
C PRO A 459 41.73 0.13 1.73
N ASP A 460 42.38 0.29 2.90
CA ASP A 460 42.69 -0.83 3.79
C ASP A 460 41.41 -1.34 4.45
N ILE A 461 40.53 -0.44 4.89
CA ILE A 461 39.23 -0.81 5.47
C ILE A 461 38.31 -1.43 4.44
N ILE A 462 38.29 -0.93 3.20
CA ILE A 462 37.48 -1.51 2.11
C ILE A 462 37.97 -2.93 1.79
N ARG A 463 39.29 -3.15 1.77
CA ARG A 463 39.89 -4.47 1.55
C ARG A 463 39.59 -5.44 2.70
N MET A 464 39.79 -5.01 3.95
CA MET A 464 39.61 -5.85 5.14
C MET A 464 38.16 -6.03 5.57
N ARG A 465 37.26 -5.10 5.22
CA ARG A 465 35.82 -5.10 5.59
C ARG A 465 35.59 -5.24 7.09
N ASN A 466 36.38 -4.52 7.88
CA ASN A 466 36.44 -4.71 9.34
C ASN A 466 35.89 -3.53 10.15
N LEU A 467 35.52 -2.40 9.53
CA LEU A 467 35.00 -1.22 10.24
C LEU A 467 33.85 -0.55 9.46
N CYS A 468 32.76 -0.25 10.17
CA CYS A 468 31.67 0.60 9.71
C CYS A 468 31.13 1.48 10.85
N VAL A 469 30.47 2.57 10.48
CA VAL A 469 29.76 3.46 11.41
C VAL A 469 28.27 3.39 11.10
N ILE A 470 27.43 3.33 12.13
CA ILE A 470 25.97 3.31 11.99
C ILE A 470 25.34 4.36 12.89
N GLY A 471 24.34 5.09 12.38
CA GLY A 471 23.65 6.11 13.16
C GLY A 471 24.44 7.40 13.42
N ALA A 472 25.44 7.72 12.60
CA ALA A 472 26.17 8.99 12.63
C ALA A 472 25.43 10.12 11.88
N GLN A 473 24.10 10.07 11.82
CA GLN A 473 23.23 11.07 11.17
C GLN A 473 22.10 11.53 12.10
N LEU A 474 21.58 12.72 11.86
CA LEU A 474 20.31 13.18 12.43
C LEU A 474 19.17 12.83 11.47
N THR A 475 18.06 12.29 11.97
CA THR A 475 16.92 11.94 11.13
C THR A 475 15.58 11.89 11.88
N LEU A 476 14.49 12.17 11.17
CA LEU A 476 13.11 11.95 11.63
C LEU A 476 12.67 10.47 11.57
N HIS A 477 13.36 9.64 10.77
CA HIS A 477 12.97 8.26 10.46
C HIS A 477 13.98 7.25 10.99
N THR A 478 14.26 7.33 12.30
CA THR A 478 15.36 6.60 12.94
C THR A 478 15.29 5.09 12.72
N SER A 479 14.12 4.47 12.90
CA SER A 479 13.98 3.00 12.82
C SER A 479 14.23 2.45 11.41
N ILE A 480 13.63 3.07 10.39
CA ILE A 480 13.78 2.68 8.99
C ILE A 480 15.25 2.79 8.54
N ILE A 481 15.89 3.92 8.87
CA ILE A 481 17.30 4.13 8.50
C ILE A 481 18.20 3.15 9.26
N ALA A 482 17.94 2.88 10.54
CA ALA A 482 18.71 1.92 11.32
C ALA A 482 18.69 0.52 10.69
N GLN A 483 17.52 0.00 10.30
CA GLN A 483 17.39 -1.30 9.65
C GLN A 483 18.08 -1.33 8.27
N ALA A 484 17.87 -0.30 7.46
CA ALA A 484 18.48 -0.25 6.13
C ALA A 484 20.02 -0.12 6.17
N GLN A 485 20.55 0.64 7.12
CA GLN A 485 22.00 0.71 7.33
C GLN A 485 22.57 -0.61 7.85
N ALA A 486 21.87 -1.28 8.78
CA ALA A 486 22.29 -2.59 9.30
C ALA A 486 22.37 -3.65 8.18
N LEU A 487 21.39 -3.69 7.28
CA LEU A 487 21.39 -4.56 6.11
C LEU A 487 22.57 -4.23 5.16
N TRP A 488 22.84 -2.94 4.90
CA TRP A 488 23.96 -2.53 4.05
C TRP A 488 25.31 -2.89 4.63
N ILE A 489 25.50 -2.66 5.92
CA ILE A 489 26.76 -2.96 6.61
C ILE A 489 27.00 -4.47 6.64
N THR A 490 25.95 -5.28 6.85
CA THR A 490 26.08 -6.74 6.81
C THR A 490 26.44 -7.22 5.39
N ALA A 491 25.78 -6.69 4.36
CA ALA A 491 26.12 -7.00 2.96
C ALA A 491 27.54 -6.55 2.58
N PHE A 492 28.03 -5.44 3.15
CA PHE A 492 29.41 -4.99 2.99
C PHE A 492 30.40 -5.98 3.63
N PHE A 493 30.15 -6.40 4.87
CA PHE A 493 30.98 -7.37 5.58
C PHE A 493 31.02 -8.74 4.88
N ASP A 494 29.93 -9.13 4.22
CA ASP A 494 29.81 -10.37 3.43
C ASP A 494 30.36 -10.27 2.01
N ASN A 495 30.92 -9.12 1.61
CA ASN A 495 31.42 -8.86 0.26
C ASN A 495 30.35 -9.01 -0.85
N LYS A 496 29.11 -8.64 -0.57
CA LYS A 496 27.97 -8.78 -1.51
C LYS A 496 27.59 -7.51 -2.26
N ILE A 497 28.38 -6.44 -2.13
CA ILE A 497 28.10 -5.14 -2.79
C ILE A 497 28.91 -5.07 -4.10
N PRO A 498 28.28 -5.17 -5.29
CA PRO A 498 28.99 -5.35 -6.58
C PRO A 498 30.09 -4.32 -6.85
N GLN A 499 29.79 -3.04 -6.60
CA GLN A 499 30.70 -1.91 -6.79
C GLN A 499 31.88 -1.84 -5.79
N LEU A 500 31.86 -2.67 -4.74
CA LEU A 500 32.91 -2.77 -3.72
C LEU A 500 33.56 -4.16 -3.69
N ILE A 501 33.18 -5.09 -4.59
CA ILE A 501 33.80 -6.42 -4.66
C ILE A 501 35.29 -6.25 -5.00
N THR A 502 36.14 -6.88 -4.20
CA THR A 502 37.60 -6.85 -4.40
C THR A 502 38.06 -8.25 -4.77
N ASN A 503 38.37 -8.46 -6.04
CA ASN A 503 38.92 -9.74 -6.55
C ASN A 503 40.34 -9.50 -7.09
N SER A 504 41.11 -10.56 -7.33
CA SER A 504 42.50 -10.49 -7.82
C SER A 504 42.68 -9.74 -9.15
N GLN A 505 41.60 -9.50 -9.91
CA GLN A 505 41.60 -8.77 -11.18
C GLN A 505 40.84 -7.41 -11.16
N HIS A 506 40.11 -7.08 -10.08
CA HIS A 506 39.27 -5.87 -10.03
C HIS A 506 39.38 -5.17 -8.66
N SER A 507 39.91 -3.96 -8.64
CA SER A 507 39.94 -3.09 -7.47
C SER A 507 38.83 -2.03 -7.57
N PRO A 508 38.13 -1.73 -6.46
CA PRO A 508 37.08 -0.72 -6.47
C PRO A 508 37.68 0.66 -6.82
N ASN A 509 36.99 1.42 -7.66
CA ASN A 509 37.44 2.76 -8.04
C ASN A 509 37.23 3.74 -6.86
N ILE A 510 38.27 3.88 -6.04
CA ILE A 510 38.26 4.70 -4.82
C ILE A 510 38.00 6.18 -5.14
N GLU A 511 38.43 6.67 -6.29
CA GLU A 511 38.20 8.06 -6.70
C GLU A 511 36.71 8.35 -6.93
N VAL A 512 35.98 7.40 -7.53
CA VAL A 512 34.52 7.49 -7.71
C VAL A 512 33.81 7.48 -6.36
N LEU A 513 34.19 6.57 -5.45
CA LEU A 513 33.61 6.50 -4.10
C LEU A 513 33.85 7.80 -3.31
N ARG A 514 35.05 8.36 -3.40
CA ARG A 514 35.39 9.65 -2.78
C ARG A 514 34.55 10.77 -3.40
N ARG A 515 34.45 10.85 -4.73
CA ARG A 515 33.63 11.87 -5.41
C ARG A 515 32.16 11.81 -4.98
N GLU A 516 31.56 10.62 -4.92
CA GLU A 516 30.18 10.43 -4.46
C GLU A 516 30.03 10.84 -2.98
N THR A 517 31.00 10.49 -2.14
CA THR A 517 31.02 10.87 -0.71
C THR A 517 31.07 12.38 -0.54
N PHE A 518 31.95 13.08 -1.27
CA PHE A 518 32.04 14.54 -1.25
C PHE A 518 30.75 15.19 -1.78
N HIS A 519 30.14 14.63 -2.83
CA HIS A 519 28.86 15.11 -3.36
C HIS A 519 27.75 15.04 -2.30
N HIS A 520 27.59 13.90 -1.64
CA HIS A 520 26.55 13.71 -0.62
C HIS A 520 26.73 14.58 0.61
N THR A 521 27.97 14.78 1.05
CA THR A 521 28.31 15.52 2.27
C THR A 521 28.30 17.03 2.03
N GLU A 522 28.79 17.53 0.89
CA GLU A 522 28.66 18.95 0.52
C GLU A 522 27.20 19.34 0.26
N PHE A 523 26.38 18.43 -0.27
CA PHE A 523 24.95 18.68 -0.40
C PHE A 523 24.32 18.94 0.96
N GLN A 524 24.58 18.10 1.98
CA GLN A 524 24.07 18.29 3.33
C GLN A 524 24.54 19.61 3.94
N ARG A 525 25.81 19.98 3.71
CA ARG A 525 26.38 21.26 4.16
C ARG A 525 25.69 22.47 3.54
N ILE A 526 25.44 22.45 2.23
CA ILE A 526 24.74 23.54 1.52
C ILE A 526 23.26 23.58 1.94
N ARG A 527 22.62 22.41 2.00
CA ARG A 527 21.18 22.26 2.23
C ARG A 527 20.77 22.59 3.67
N ARG A 528 21.62 22.25 4.65
CA ARG A 528 21.37 22.36 6.10
C ARG A 528 22.52 23.09 6.83
N PRO A 529 22.76 24.37 6.51
CA PRO A 529 23.85 25.14 7.12
C PRO A 529 23.55 25.47 8.59
N LYS A 530 24.60 25.65 9.41
CA LYS A 530 24.48 25.89 10.86
C LYS A 530 23.68 27.17 11.19
N GLU A 531 23.72 28.14 10.30
CA GLU A 531 23.04 29.44 10.39
C GLU A 531 21.52 29.27 10.33
N THR A 532 21.03 28.14 9.85
CA THR A 532 19.59 27.81 9.78
C THR A 532 19.17 26.78 10.84
N GLY A 533 20.06 26.49 11.79
CA GLY A 533 19.87 25.43 12.78
C GLY A 533 20.16 24.03 12.26
N GLY A 534 20.72 23.88 11.05
CA GLY A 534 21.14 22.58 10.51
C GLY A 534 22.45 22.08 11.12
N ALA A 535 22.70 20.77 10.98
CA ALA A 535 23.94 20.13 11.40
C ALA A 535 24.88 19.72 10.24
N GLY A 536 24.57 20.10 9.00
CA GLY A 536 25.23 19.62 7.78
C GLY A 536 26.74 19.86 7.71
N GLU A 537 27.28 20.83 8.44
CA GLU A 537 28.73 21.08 8.55
C GLU A 537 29.46 20.02 9.38
N ARG A 538 28.74 19.30 10.25
CA ARG A 538 29.32 18.32 11.20
C ARG A 538 28.92 16.90 10.86
N CYS A 539 27.64 16.67 10.58
CA CYS A 539 27.06 15.36 10.31
C CYS A 539 25.90 15.44 9.30
N PRO A 540 25.53 14.33 8.65
CA PRO A 540 24.38 14.29 7.77
C PRO A 540 23.10 14.62 8.54
N ASP A 541 22.29 15.55 8.01
CA ASP A 541 21.07 16.05 8.65
C ASP A 541 19.84 15.76 7.76
N LEU A 542 19.33 14.54 7.91
CA LEU A 542 18.32 13.95 7.03
C LEU A 542 16.91 14.24 7.54
N VAL A 543 16.33 15.36 7.10
CA VAL A 543 14.94 15.71 7.40
C VAL A 543 14.00 15.12 6.34
N PHE A 544 13.93 15.77 5.17
CA PHE A 544 13.09 15.38 4.04
C PHE A 544 13.78 14.42 3.06
N ASP A 545 15.07 14.16 3.28
CA ASP A 545 15.95 13.41 2.38
C ASP A 545 16.25 11.99 2.89
N SER A 546 15.64 11.62 4.01
CA SER A 546 15.77 10.33 4.69
C SER A 546 15.37 9.13 3.83
N ILE A 547 14.21 9.20 3.16
CA ILE A 547 13.71 8.11 2.32
C ILE A 547 14.60 7.89 1.08
N PRO A 548 15.00 8.93 0.31
CA PRO A 548 15.86 8.74 -0.86
C PRO A 548 17.30 8.29 -0.55
N VAL A 549 17.84 8.64 0.63
CA VAL A 549 19.16 8.15 1.10
C VAL A 549 19.15 6.66 1.41
N THR A 550 17.98 6.10 1.73
CA THR A 550 17.84 4.69 2.10
C THR A 550 18.19 3.81 0.88
N PRO A 551 19.21 2.94 1.00
CA PRO A 551 19.71 2.16 -0.13
C PRO A 551 18.68 1.12 -0.58
N THR A 552 18.00 1.41 -1.69
CA THR A 552 17.00 0.54 -2.34
C THR A 552 17.60 -0.70 -3.02
N ARG A 553 18.93 -0.82 -3.09
CA ARG A 553 19.66 -1.83 -3.90
C ARG A 553 20.21 -3.05 -3.13
N ILE A 554 19.84 -3.27 -1.86
CA ILE A 554 20.49 -4.31 -1.02
C ILE A 554 19.68 -5.60 -0.92
N VAL A 555 18.41 -5.59 -1.33
CA VAL A 555 17.52 -6.77 -1.19
C VAL A 555 17.83 -7.86 -2.25
N ALA A 556 19.03 -7.86 -2.85
CA ALA A 556 19.36 -8.66 -4.05
C ALA A 556 20.46 -9.72 -3.84
N ALA A 557 21.00 -9.92 -2.65
CA ALA A 557 22.16 -10.79 -2.50
C ALA A 557 22.13 -11.63 -1.23
N ILE A 558 21.26 -12.65 -1.16
CA ILE A 558 21.54 -13.96 -0.51
C ILE A 558 20.63 -14.99 -1.21
N SER A 559 21.17 -15.75 -2.17
CA SER A 559 20.55 -16.98 -2.67
C SER A 559 21.44 -18.16 -2.27
N PRO A 560 20.90 -19.27 -1.76
CA PRO A 560 21.62 -20.53 -1.63
C PRO A 560 21.80 -21.21 -3.01
N PRO A 561 22.73 -22.17 -3.16
CA PRO A 561 23.07 -22.78 -4.44
C PRO A 561 21.92 -23.59 -5.03
N SER A 562 21.81 -23.50 -6.36
CA SER A 562 20.84 -24.18 -7.22
C SER A 562 21.08 -25.69 -7.32
N SER A 563 20.00 -26.47 -7.28
CA SER A 563 19.69 -27.54 -8.23
C SER A 563 18.41 -28.28 -7.81
N VAL A 564 17.70 -28.81 -8.81
CA VAL A 564 16.44 -29.57 -8.78
C VAL A 564 15.17 -28.70 -8.84
N PRO A 565 14.27 -28.92 -9.84
CA PRO A 565 12.93 -28.35 -9.83
C PRO A 565 12.13 -29.05 -8.73
N ALA A 566 12.30 -28.60 -7.50
CA ALA A 566 11.50 -29.01 -6.38
C ALA A 566 10.16 -28.29 -6.46
N ARG A 567 9.08 -29.08 -6.45
CA ARG A 567 7.71 -28.66 -6.15
C ARG A 567 7.73 -27.52 -5.13
N THR A 568 7.08 -26.42 -5.46
CA THR A 568 7.00 -25.21 -4.66
C THR A 568 6.53 -25.55 -3.24
N ASN A 569 7.48 -25.63 -2.31
CA ASN A 569 7.18 -25.78 -0.89
C ASN A 569 7.01 -24.41 -0.23
N TYR A 570 6.11 -24.39 0.74
CA TYR A 570 5.72 -23.24 1.54
C TYR A 570 6.92 -22.50 2.19
N PRO A 571 6.88 -21.16 2.32
CA PRO A 571 5.83 -20.25 1.83
C PRO A 571 5.94 -19.96 0.33
N ASN A 572 4.81 -20.03 -0.37
CA ASN A 572 4.71 -19.72 -1.81
C ASN A 572 4.66 -18.19 -1.98
N PRO A 573 5.67 -17.54 -2.58
CA PRO A 573 5.67 -16.09 -2.73
C PRO A 573 4.68 -15.58 -3.80
N GLY A 574 3.99 -16.49 -4.50
CA GLY A 574 3.11 -16.16 -5.61
C GLY A 574 3.87 -15.59 -6.81
N TYR A 575 3.10 -15.00 -7.71
CA TYR A 575 3.58 -14.29 -8.87
C TYR A 575 4.20 -12.97 -8.46
N LEU A 576 5.47 -12.84 -8.82
CA LEU A 576 6.26 -11.64 -8.63
C LEU A 576 6.34 -10.97 -10.00
N GLY A 577 5.70 -9.80 -10.13
CA GLY A 577 5.65 -9.04 -11.38
C GLY A 577 7.04 -8.57 -11.85
N ALA A 578 7.16 -8.10 -13.10
CA ALA A 578 8.44 -7.66 -13.67
C ALA A 578 9.14 -6.51 -12.91
N SER A 579 8.40 -5.76 -12.10
CA SER A 579 8.94 -4.73 -11.18
C SER A 579 9.39 -5.29 -9.83
N SER A 580 9.05 -6.54 -9.53
CA SER A 580 9.52 -7.26 -8.35
C SER A 580 10.98 -7.62 -8.52
N HIS A 581 11.76 -7.35 -7.48
CA HIS A 581 13.20 -7.62 -7.47
C HIS A 581 13.50 -9.09 -7.82
N ALA A 582 12.68 -10.05 -7.37
CA ALA A 582 12.87 -11.47 -7.66
C ALA A 582 12.70 -11.83 -9.15
N ALA A 583 11.77 -11.19 -9.87
CA ALA A 583 11.54 -11.45 -11.30
C ALA A 583 12.68 -10.90 -12.16
N ILE A 584 13.20 -9.72 -11.82
CA ILE A 584 14.31 -9.05 -12.52
C ILE A 584 15.60 -9.90 -12.48
N PHE A 585 15.86 -10.58 -11.35
CA PHE A 585 17.06 -11.43 -11.23
C PHE A 585 16.87 -12.85 -11.78
N SER A 586 15.62 -13.31 -11.94
CA SER A 586 15.35 -14.61 -12.61
C SER A 586 15.71 -14.60 -14.09
N GLN A 587 15.50 -13.47 -14.79
CA GLN A 587 15.78 -13.31 -16.22
C GLN A 587 17.27 -13.17 -16.56
N LEU A 588 18.14 -12.96 -15.57
CA LEU A 588 19.59 -12.84 -15.78
C LEU A 588 20.31 -14.21 -15.79
N SER A 589 19.58 -15.31 -15.59
CA SER A 589 20.16 -16.65 -15.42
C SER A 589 20.10 -17.54 -16.68
N GLU A 590 19.47 -17.10 -17.78
CA GLU A 590 19.17 -17.97 -18.94
C GLU A 590 20.29 -18.06 -20.00
N ASP A 591 21.30 -17.18 -20.01
CA ASP A 591 22.19 -17.06 -21.18
C ASP A 591 23.50 -17.86 -21.16
N GLU A 592 23.88 -18.58 -20.10
CA GLU A 592 25.12 -19.38 -20.11
C GLU A 592 25.04 -20.67 -19.29
N ALA A 593 24.64 -21.79 -19.93
CA ALA A 593 25.01 -23.11 -19.43
C ALA A 593 25.26 -24.09 -20.60
N PRO A 594 26.46 -24.66 -20.73
CA PRO A 594 26.75 -25.67 -21.74
C PRO A 594 26.12 -27.01 -21.36
N THR A 595 25.62 -27.68 -22.38
CA THR A 595 25.11 -29.06 -22.40
C THR A 595 26.11 -30.06 -21.81
N ASN A 596 25.68 -30.89 -20.85
CA ASN A 596 26.21 -32.25 -20.64
C ASN A 596 25.24 -33.14 -19.83
N GLU A 597 25.26 -34.42 -20.19
CA GLU A 597 24.34 -35.52 -19.90
C GLU A 597 24.22 -36.02 -18.44
N PRO A 598 23.21 -36.86 -18.11
CA PRO A 598 22.70 -37.05 -16.76
C PRO A 598 23.42 -38.17 -16.00
N SER A 599 23.70 -37.97 -14.71
CA SER A 599 24.06 -39.05 -13.79
C SER A 599 22.96 -39.26 -12.75
N THR A 600 22.41 -40.46 -12.83
CA THR A 600 21.65 -41.18 -11.82
C THR A 600 22.30 -41.08 -10.44
N LEU A 601 21.51 -40.75 -9.41
CA LEU A 601 21.53 -41.36 -8.06
C LEU A 601 20.38 -40.76 -7.23
N LEU A 602 19.30 -41.55 -7.12
CA LEU A 602 18.34 -41.48 -6.03
C LEU A 602 19.06 -41.89 -4.74
N ASP A 603 18.94 -41.09 -3.68
CA ASP A 603 18.77 -41.66 -2.35
C ASP A 603 17.93 -40.73 -1.44
N ASN A 604 16.79 -41.29 -1.06
CA ASN A 604 15.80 -40.76 -0.13
C ASN A 604 16.30 -40.94 1.30
N THR A 605 17.02 -39.97 1.88
CA THR A 605 17.14 -39.84 3.35
C THR A 605 17.52 -38.40 3.73
N ALA A 606 16.54 -37.51 3.75
CA ALA A 606 16.62 -36.31 4.58
C ALA A 606 15.32 -36.26 5.40
N PRO A 607 15.39 -36.26 6.75
CA PRO A 607 14.20 -36.14 7.57
C PRO A 607 13.59 -34.77 7.28
N SER A 608 12.35 -34.77 6.80
CA SER A 608 11.53 -33.56 6.73
C SER A 608 11.40 -33.01 8.15
N LEU A 609 12.21 -32.00 8.47
CA LEU A 609 11.95 -31.10 9.57
C LEU A 609 10.64 -30.38 9.24
N ALA A 610 9.52 -31.00 9.64
CA ALA A 610 8.27 -30.30 9.82
C ALA A 610 8.54 -29.23 10.89
N LEU A 611 8.88 -28.02 10.45
CA LEU A 611 8.72 -26.85 11.27
C LEU A 611 7.23 -26.80 11.59
N GLU A 612 6.87 -27.10 12.84
CA GLU A 612 5.54 -26.83 13.36
C GLU A 612 5.28 -25.32 13.19
N SER A 613 4.44 -25.02 12.20
CA SER A 613 3.98 -23.68 11.92
C SER A 613 3.13 -23.18 13.10
N PRO A 614 3.27 -21.91 13.52
CA PRO A 614 2.38 -21.29 14.51
C PRO A 614 0.91 -21.19 14.04
N LEU A 615 0.59 -21.56 12.79
CA LEU A 615 -0.77 -21.61 12.22
C LEU A 615 -1.56 -22.90 12.54
N GLY A 616 -0.96 -23.87 13.25
CA GLY A 616 -1.64 -25.14 13.58
C GLY A 616 -2.96 -24.95 14.34
N LEU A 617 -3.05 -23.95 15.21
CA LEU A 617 -4.27 -23.66 15.97
C LEU A 617 -5.40 -23.07 15.10
N GLU A 618 -5.08 -22.19 14.14
CA GLU A 618 -6.09 -21.62 13.25
C GLU A 618 -6.62 -22.67 12.27
N SER A 619 -5.76 -23.55 11.74
CA SER A 619 -6.17 -24.63 10.85
C SER A 619 -7.18 -25.58 11.51
N GLU A 620 -6.98 -25.94 12.78
CA GLU A 620 -7.93 -26.77 13.54
C GLU A 620 -9.28 -26.09 13.77
N THR A 621 -9.30 -24.76 13.99
CA THR A 621 -10.57 -24.03 14.14
C THR A 621 -11.39 -23.97 12.84
N HIS A 622 -10.74 -23.83 11.69
CA HIS A 622 -11.42 -23.82 10.40
C HIS A 622 -11.94 -25.22 10.01
N ALA A 623 -11.15 -26.26 10.27
CA ALA A 623 -11.57 -27.66 10.10
C ALA A 623 -12.83 -27.97 10.94
N ALA A 624 -12.88 -27.55 12.21
CA ALA A 624 -14.05 -27.73 13.06
C ALA A 624 -15.30 -26.98 12.55
N LYS A 625 -15.13 -25.76 12.01
CA LYS A 625 -16.24 -25.01 11.39
C LYS A 625 -16.79 -25.74 10.16
N VAL A 626 -15.92 -26.26 9.30
CA VAL A 626 -16.34 -27.03 8.10
C VAL A 626 -17.12 -28.27 8.51
N ALA A 627 -16.60 -29.05 9.46
CA ALA A 627 -17.28 -30.25 9.97
C ALA A 627 -18.67 -29.92 10.55
N GLY A 628 -18.79 -28.86 11.37
CA GLY A 628 -20.09 -28.43 11.91
C GLY A 628 -21.09 -27.98 10.85
N CYS A 629 -20.64 -27.31 9.78
CA CYS A 629 -21.47 -26.96 8.64
C CYS A 629 -21.96 -28.21 7.87
N ILE A 630 -21.08 -29.20 7.66
CA ILE A 630 -21.42 -30.48 7.02
C ILE A 630 -22.49 -31.24 7.83
N GLU A 631 -22.33 -31.31 9.15
CA GLU A 631 -23.31 -31.97 10.04
C GLU A 631 -24.66 -31.26 10.02
N THR A 632 -24.67 -29.93 10.05
CA THR A 632 -25.91 -29.14 10.00
C THR A 632 -26.66 -29.34 8.68
N LEU A 633 -25.92 -29.35 7.55
CA LEU A 633 -26.49 -29.56 6.22
C LEU A 633 -27.03 -30.99 6.06
N SER A 634 -26.24 -31.98 6.45
CA SER A 634 -26.59 -33.41 6.33
C SER A 634 -27.71 -33.83 7.30
N GLY A 635 -27.83 -33.15 8.45
CA GLY A 635 -28.93 -33.34 9.39
C GLY A 635 -30.25 -32.71 8.92
N SER A 636 -30.18 -31.72 8.03
CA SER A 636 -31.36 -30.97 7.54
C SER A 636 -31.87 -31.47 6.19
N PHE A 637 -30.99 -32.05 5.36
CA PHE A 637 -31.29 -32.46 3.98
C PHE A 637 -30.66 -33.81 3.62
N SER A 638 -31.34 -34.57 2.76
CA SER A 638 -30.82 -35.86 2.26
C SER A 638 -29.68 -35.63 1.28
N THR A 639 -28.47 -36.07 1.65
CA THR A 639 -27.27 -35.95 0.79
C THR A 639 -27.39 -36.76 -0.49
N ALA A 640 -28.08 -37.91 -0.46
CA ALA A 640 -28.35 -38.72 -1.65
C ALA A 640 -29.16 -37.94 -2.71
N ALA A 641 -30.06 -37.07 -2.27
CA ALA A 641 -30.87 -36.25 -3.18
C ALA A 641 -30.09 -35.09 -3.82
N PHE A 642 -28.91 -34.72 -3.29
CA PHE A 642 -28.04 -33.73 -3.95
C PHE A 642 -27.48 -34.24 -5.27
N LYS A 643 -27.11 -35.52 -5.32
CA LYS A 643 -26.64 -36.18 -6.53
C LYS A 643 -27.72 -36.21 -7.62
N ASP A 644 -28.95 -36.53 -7.24
CA ASP A 644 -30.10 -36.54 -8.14
C ASP A 644 -30.42 -35.13 -8.67
N LEU A 645 -30.36 -34.11 -7.81
CA LEU A 645 -30.57 -32.71 -8.19
C LEU A 645 -29.54 -32.25 -9.23
N VAL A 646 -28.24 -32.47 -8.95
CA VAL A 646 -27.16 -32.06 -9.85
C VAL A 646 -27.21 -32.85 -11.16
N SER A 647 -27.54 -34.14 -11.12
CA SER A 647 -27.71 -34.95 -12.34
C SER A 647 -28.87 -34.46 -13.20
N PHE A 648 -30.00 -34.12 -12.58
CA PHE A 648 -31.15 -33.55 -13.27
C PHE A 648 -30.82 -32.19 -13.89
N TRP A 649 -30.08 -31.34 -13.17
CA TRP A 649 -29.59 -30.06 -13.66
C TRP A 649 -28.65 -30.22 -14.85
N ARG A 650 -27.68 -31.12 -14.77
CA ARG A 650 -26.76 -31.44 -15.88
C ARG A 650 -27.50 -31.94 -17.11
N ALA A 651 -28.57 -32.71 -16.96
CA ALA A 651 -29.39 -33.20 -18.07
C ALA A 651 -30.10 -32.07 -18.85
N THR A 652 -30.27 -30.89 -18.26
CA THR A 652 -30.79 -29.71 -18.97
C THR A 652 -29.75 -29.08 -19.91
N GLY A 653 -28.48 -29.49 -19.82
CA GLY A 653 -27.34 -28.88 -20.51
C GLY A 653 -26.66 -27.76 -19.71
N ALA A 654 -27.11 -27.49 -18.47
CA ALA A 654 -26.49 -26.53 -17.57
C ALA A 654 -25.22 -27.09 -16.91
N ASN A 655 -24.30 -26.19 -16.55
CA ASN A 655 -23.10 -26.55 -15.80
C ASN A 655 -22.53 -25.38 -14.99
N LEU A 656 -21.52 -25.68 -14.16
CA LEU A 656 -20.64 -24.70 -13.54
C LEU A 656 -19.83 -23.97 -14.62
N ALA A 657 -19.54 -22.70 -14.38
CA ALA A 657 -18.98 -21.80 -15.38
C ALA A 657 -17.50 -22.07 -15.72
N LEU A 658 -16.73 -22.53 -14.72
CA LEU A 658 -15.33 -22.91 -14.83
C LEU A 658 -15.09 -24.40 -14.57
N ALA A 659 -15.89 -25.04 -13.72
CA ALA A 659 -15.63 -26.40 -13.25
C ALA A 659 -16.37 -27.50 -14.03
N GLU A 660 -16.91 -27.20 -15.22
CA GLU A 660 -17.75 -28.12 -16.00
C GLU A 660 -17.24 -29.57 -16.07
N PRO A 661 -15.98 -29.82 -16.48
CA PRO A 661 -15.51 -31.19 -16.70
C PRO A 661 -15.33 -31.97 -15.39
N LEU A 662 -15.24 -31.27 -14.26
CA LEU A 662 -15.00 -31.87 -12.94
C LEU A 662 -16.29 -32.36 -12.29
N VAL A 663 -17.44 -31.75 -12.61
CA VAL A 663 -18.73 -32.07 -11.97
C VAL A 663 -19.13 -33.51 -12.26
N ASP A 664 -19.10 -33.93 -13.53
CA ASP A 664 -19.53 -35.28 -13.91
C ASP A 664 -18.57 -36.36 -13.39
N LEU A 665 -17.27 -36.09 -13.47
CA LEU A 665 -16.23 -37.03 -13.04
C LEU A 665 -16.26 -37.22 -11.52
N CYS A 666 -16.50 -36.16 -10.75
CA CYS A 666 -16.43 -36.18 -9.29
C CYS A 666 -17.78 -36.30 -8.57
N LEU A 667 -18.89 -36.46 -9.30
CA LEU A 667 -20.24 -36.44 -8.70
C LEU A 667 -20.44 -37.49 -7.59
N ASN A 668 -19.78 -38.65 -7.71
CA ASN A 668 -19.85 -39.72 -6.72
C ASN A 668 -19.23 -39.35 -5.36
N THR A 669 -18.41 -38.29 -5.28
CA THR A 669 -17.81 -37.85 -4.01
C THR A 669 -18.83 -37.21 -3.05
N LEU A 670 -20.04 -36.85 -3.53
CA LEU A 670 -21.13 -36.41 -2.67
C LEU A 670 -21.63 -37.54 -1.74
N ASP A 671 -21.42 -38.80 -2.11
CA ASP A 671 -21.82 -39.96 -1.30
C ASP A 671 -20.91 -40.09 -0.04
N ASP A 672 -19.69 -39.56 -0.09
CA ASP A 672 -18.69 -39.60 1.00
C ASP A 672 -18.79 -38.43 2.01
N LEU A 673 -19.74 -37.52 1.82
CA LEU A 673 -19.88 -36.25 2.56
C LEU A 673 -20.00 -36.45 4.08
N HIS A 674 -20.63 -37.54 4.51
CA HIS A 674 -20.75 -37.89 5.94
C HIS A 674 -19.46 -38.47 6.53
N SER A 675 -18.66 -39.18 5.73
CA SER A 675 -17.37 -39.71 6.21
C SER A 675 -16.35 -38.59 6.44
N LEU A 676 -16.42 -37.52 5.65
CA LEU A 676 -15.52 -36.36 5.73
C LEU A 676 -15.79 -35.46 6.95
N SER A 677 -17.01 -35.44 7.51
CA SER A 677 -17.30 -34.68 8.74
C SER A 677 -16.51 -35.22 9.94
N THR A 678 -16.21 -36.52 9.95
CA THR A 678 -15.48 -37.19 11.04
C THR A 678 -13.97 -37.06 10.94
N GLN A 679 -13.42 -36.80 9.75
CA GLN A 679 -11.97 -36.77 9.52
C GLN A 679 -11.38 -35.35 9.52
N GLY A 680 -12.16 -34.32 9.17
CA GLY A 680 -11.83 -32.89 9.35
C GLY A 680 -10.53 -32.36 8.70
N ARG A 681 -9.68 -33.21 8.13
CA ARG A 681 -8.35 -32.89 7.60
C ARG A 681 -8.34 -33.18 6.11
N SER A 682 -8.19 -32.13 5.30
CA SER A 682 -7.91 -32.28 3.87
C SER A 682 -6.49 -32.82 3.71
N ASP A 683 -6.25 -33.72 2.76
CA ASP A 683 -4.87 -34.03 2.36
C ASP A 683 -4.25 -32.77 1.72
N HIS A 684 -3.35 -32.11 2.44
CA HIS A 684 -2.72 -30.85 2.05
C HIS A 684 -1.51 -31.07 1.13
N ARG A 685 -1.25 -32.30 0.70
CA ARG A 685 -0.12 -32.62 -0.18
C ARG A 685 -0.30 -31.96 -1.56
N PRO A 686 0.78 -31.42 -2.16
CA PRO A 686 0.75 -30.92 -3.53
C PRO A 686 0.44 -32.06 -4.49
N LEU A 687 -0.49 -31.84 -5.43
CA LEU A 687 -0.87 -32.85 -6.42
C LEU A 687 0.31 -33.15 -7.35
N PRO A 688 0.71 -34.43 -7.50
CA PRO A 688 1.81 -34.81 -8.38
C PRO A 688 1.37 -34.68 -9.85
N ILE A 689 1.88 -33.67 -10.56
CA ILE A 689 1.76 -33.57 -12.02
C ILE A 689 2.87 -34.45 -12.63
N GLN A 690 2.53 -35.66 -13.07
CA GLN A 690 3.42 -36.58 -13.79
C GLN A 690 2.91 -36.78 -15.21
N PHE A 691 3.78 -36.67 -16.21
CA PHE A 691 3.39 -36.82 -17.61
C PHE A 691 3.42 -38.29 -18.07
N PRO A 692 2.43 -38.74 -18.86
CA PRO A 692 1.22 -38.02 -19.30
C PRO A 692 0.12 -37.99 -18.23
N LEU A 693 -0.52 -36.83 -18.01
CA LEU A 693 -1.65 -36.67 -17.08
C LEU A 693 -2.91 -36.31 -17.86
N THR A 694 -3.93 -37.18 -17.85
CA THR A 694 -5.25 -36.87 -18.40
C THR A 694 -6.16 -36.22 -17.36
N LEU A 695 -7.27 -35.63 -17.79
CA LEU A 695 -8.28 -35.07 -16.88
C LEU A 695 -8.90 -36.15 -15.98
N GLU A 696 -9.09 -37.37 -16.49
CA GLU A 696 -9.63 -38.49 -15.72
C GLU A 696 -8.63 -38.95 -14.65
N ASP A 697 -7.35 -39.10 -15.00
CA ASP A 697 -6.28 -39.41 -14.04
C ASP A 697 -6.16 -38.34 -12.95
N PHE A 698 -6.33 -37.07 -13.32
CA PHE A 698 -6.35 -35.95 -12.37
C PHE A 698 -7.56 -36.02 -11.42
N CYS A 699 -8.74 -36.39 -11.92
CA CYS A 699 -9.94 -36.57 -11.09
C CYS A 699 -9.79 -37.76 -10.13
N LEU A 700 -9.20 -38.87 -10.58
CA LEU A 700 -8.94 -40.03 -9.71
C LEU A 700 -8.00 -39.71 -8.54
N GLN A 701 -7.07 -38.76 -8.71
CA GLN A 701 -6.19 -38.32 -7.62
C GLN A 701 -6.91 -37.57 -6.50
N VAL A 702 -8.08 -37.00 -6.79
CA VAL A 702 -8.85 -36.14 -5.86
C VAL A 702 -10.14 -36.79 -5.35
N GLN A 703 -10.35 -38.09 -5.63
CA GLN A 703 -11.52 -38.87 -5.23
C GLN A 703 -11.19 -39.96 -4.19
N GLY A 704 -12.21 -40.43 -3.44
CA GLY A 704 -12.08 -41.51 -2.46
C GLY A 704 -11.41 -41.08 -1.16
N SER A 705 -10.44 -41.88 -0.66
CA SER A 705 -9.78 -41.62 0.62
C SER A 705 -8.91 -40.34 0.66
N ASN A 706 -8.70 -39.69 -0.49
CA ASN A 706 -7.92 -38.45 -0.63
C ASN A 706 -8.79 -37.25 -1.06
N THR A 707 -10.10 -37.29 -0.75
CA THR A 707 -11.03 -36.24 -1.16
C THR A 707 -10.61 -34.88 -0.61
N ARG A 708 -10.43 -33.91 -1.51
CA ARG A 708 -10.00 -32.55 -1.19
C ARG A 708 -11.20 -31.64 -0.93
N LEU A 709 -11.05 -30.69 -0.02
CA LEU A 709 -12.09 -29.70 0.29
C LEU A 709 -12.47 -28.82 -0.91
N GLU A 710 -11.51 -28.57 -1.83
CA GLU A 710 -11.77 -27.84 -3.07
C GLU A 710 -12.87 -28.51 -3.93
N ILE A 711 -12.82 -29.84 -4.09
CA ILE A 711 -13.77 -30.61 -4.92
C ILE A 711 -15.13 -30.69 -4.25
N LEU A 712 -15.15 -30.95 -2.94
CA LEU A 712 -16.39 -30.94 -2.16
C LEU A 712 -17.09 -29.58 -2.28
N GLY A 713 -16.33 -28.50 -2.09
CA GLY A 713 -16.83 -27.14 -2.23
C GLY A 713 -17.43 -26.86 -3.61
N LEU A 714 -16.77 -27.30 -4.68
CA LEU A 714 -17.27 -27.18 -6.05
C LEU A 714 -18.60 -27.91 -6.28
N LEU A 715 -18.76 -29.12 -5.75
CA LEU A 715 -20.01 -29.86 -5.90
C LEU A 715 -21.14 -29.23 -5.08
N ILE A 716 -20.84 -28.66 -3.91
CA ILE A 716 -21.83 -27.88 -3.16
C ILE A 716 -22.20 -26.58 -3.88
N CYS A 717 -21.26 -25.91 -4.57
CA CYS A 717 -21.58 -24.82 -5.50
C CYS A 717 -22.53 -25.28 -6.63
N ALA A 718 -22.32 -26.49 -7.18
CA ALA A 718 -23.26 -27.07 -8.15
C ALA A 718 -24.65 -27.30 -7.54
N VAL A 719 -24.73 -27.78 -6.30
CA VAL A 719 -26.02 -27.93 -5.57
C VAL A 719 -26.71 -26.57 -5.40
N ILE A 720 -25.99 -25.50 -5.06
CA ILE A 720 -26.56 -24.14 -4.92
C ILE A 720 -27.11 -23.64 -6.26
N ARG A 721 -26.32 -23.81 -7.33
CA ARG A 721 -26.70 -23.37 -8.69
C ARG A 721 -27.89 -24.16 -9.22
N ALA A 722 -27.86 -25.48 -9.09
CA ALA A 722 -28.98 -26.36 -9.43
C ALA A 722 -30.23 -26.04 -8.60
N SER A 723 -30.06 -25.74 -7.31
CA SER A 723 -31.17 -25.35 -6.44
C SER A 723 -31.81 -24.05 -6.89
N SER A 724 -31.04 -23.10 -7.39
CA SER A 724 -31.58 -21.83 -7.90
C SER A 724 -32.34 -21.97 -9.21
N GLU A 725 -31.89 -22.85 -10.11
CA GLU A 725 -32.43 -22.98 -11.47
C GLU A 725 -33.56 -24.02 -11.57
N ILE A 726 -33.61 -25.00 -10.67
CA ILE A 726 -34.64 -26.04 -10.63
C ILE A 726 -35.57 -25.80 -9.45
N TYR A 727 -36.81 -25.48 -9.75
CA TYR A 727 -37.85 -25.36 -8.75
C TYR A 727 -39.23 -25.79 -9.28
N PRO A 728 -40.00 -26.59 -8.51
CA PRO A 728 -39.63 -27.26 -7.25
C PRO A 728 -38.81 -28.54 -7.49
N PHE A 729 -38.10 -29.02 -6.46
CA PHE A 729 -37.43 -30.32 -6.47
C PHE A 729 -37.89 -31.14 -5.25
N PRO A 730 -38.98 -31.93 -5.38
CA PRO A 730 -39.65 -32.59 -4.26
C PRO A 730 -38.77 -33.37 -3.27
N PRO A 731 -37.68 -34.06 -3.68
CA PRO A 731 -36.79 -34.73 -2.74
C PRO A 731 -36.09 -33.82 -1.72
N LEU A 732 -35.99 -32.52 -1.97
CA LEU A 732 -35.29 -31.57 -1.10
C LEU A 732 -36.17 -30.39 -0.66
N TYR A 733 -36.97 -29.82 -1.57
CA TYR A 733 -37.79 -28.65 -1.30
C TYR A 733 -39.02 -28.58 -2.21
N LEU A 734 -40.16 -28.25 -1.60
CA LEU A 734 -41.42 -27.98 -2.28
C LEU A 734 -41.80 -26.49 -2.20
N ASP A 735 -41.32 -25.81 -1.17
CA ASP A 735 -41.55 -24.41 -0.85
C ASP A 735 -40.24 -23.60 -0.98
N GLY A 736 -40.39 -22.32 -1.32
CA GLY A 736 -39.26 -21.41 -1.49
C GLY A 736 -38.46 -21.17 -0.20
N THR A 737 -39.09 -21.28 0.97
CA THR A 737 -38.39 -21.10 2.25
C THR A 737 -37.40 -22.24 2.50
N ARG A 738 -37.81 -23.49 2.29
CA ARG A 738 -36.91 -24.64 2.41
C ARG A 738 -35.79 -24.65 1.36
N GLN A 739 -36.08 -24.19 0.14
CA GLN A 739 -35.07 -23.99 -0.90
C GLN A 739 -34.00 -22.97 -0.48
N GLN A 740 -34.41 -21.83 0.09
CA GLN A 740 -33.48 -20.83 0.58
C GLN A 740 -32.70 -21.29 1.81
N GLU A 741 -33.32 -22.05 2.70
CA GLU A 741 -32.64 -22.66 3.84
C GLU A 741 -31.51 -23.58 3.36
N LEU A 742 -31.76 -24.43 2.35
CA LEU A 742 -30.75 -25.26 1.70
C LEU A 742 -29.61 -24.41 1.15
N MET A 743 -29.93 -23.40 0.33
CA MET A 743 -28.92 -22.55 -0.31
C MET A 743 -28.09 -21.75 0.72
N ALA A 744 -28.72 -21.29 1.81
CA ALA A 744 -28.04 -20.56 2.88
C ALA A 744 -27.09 -21.44 3.70
N LEU A 745 -27.48 -22.70 4.01
CA LEU A 745 -26.60 -23.66 4.67
C LEU A 745 -25.46 -24.10 3.76
N ALA A 746 -25.75 -24.36 2.48
CA ALA A 746 -24.76 -24.74 1.48
C ALA A 746 -23.71 -23.63 1.28
N VAL A 747 -24.12 -22.35 1.21
CA VAL A 747 -23.17 -21.22 1.09
C VAL A 747 -22.31 -21.03 2.34
N LYS A 748 -22.85 -21.28 3.54
CA LYS A 748 -22.02 -21.27 4.77
C LYS A 748 -20.94 -22.35 4.75
N LEU A 749 -21.26 -23.52 4.20
CA LEU A 749 -20.29 -24.60 4.02
C LEU A 749 -19.21 -24.21 3.01
N THR A 750 -19.57 -23.66 1.84
CA THR A 750 -18.59 -23.25 0.84
C THR A 750 -17.71 -22.11 1.34
N ASP A 751 -18.24 -21.17 2.13
CA ASP A 751 -17.46 -20.10 2.75
C ASP A 751 -16.45 -20.61 3.77
N ALA A 752 -16.90 -21.48 4.69
CA ALA A 752 -16.02 -22.11 5.67
C ALA A 752 -14.92 -22.94 5.00
N ALA A 753 -15.24 -23.62 3.90
CA ALA A 753 -14.26 -24.36 3.11
C ALA A 753 -13.24 -23.43 2.45
N VAL A 754 -13.68 -22.32 1.82
CA VAL A 754 -12.76 -21.33 1.23
C VAL A 754 -11.85 -20.70 2.30
N GLU A 755 -12.37 -20.32 3.47
CA GLU A 755 -11.56 -19.79 4.58
C GLU A 755 -10.53 -20.81 5.07
N ALA A 756 -10.95 -22.06 5.25
CA ALA A 756 -10.06 -23.15 5.65
C ALA A 756 -8.92 -23.34 4.64
N ILE A 757 -9.23 -23.30 3.35
CA ILE A 757 -8.24 -23.51 2.30
C ILE A 757 -7.31 -22.29 2.15
N LEU A 758 -7.82 -21.07 2.30
CA LEU A 758 -7.00 -19.84 2.28
C LEU A 758 -6.06 -19.73 3.48
N SER A 759 -6.44 -20.27 4.64
CA SER A 759 -5.59 -20.30 5.84
C SER A 759 -4.29 -21.10 5.65
N LEU A 760 -4.23 -21.96 4.62
CA LEU A 760 -3.06 -22.77 4.29
C LEU A 760 -2.01 -21.99 3.50
N ASP A 761 -2.35 -20.79 2.99
CA ASP A 761 -1.44 -19.90 2.26
C ASP A 761 -0.66 -20.62 1.12
N ALA A 762 -1.38 -21.52 0.44
CA ALA A 762 -0.89 -22.37 -0.65
C ALA A 762 -1.88 -22.36 -1.83
N LEU A 763 -1.88 -21.27 -2.60
CA LEU A 763 -2.77 -21.06 -3.75
C LEU A 763 -2.53 -22.10 -4.86
N ASN A 764 -3.60 -22.74 -5.34
CA ASN A 764 -3.57 -23.70 -6.45
C ASN A 764 -4.68 -23.46 -7.50
N ASP A 765 -4.60 -24.15 -8.65
CA ASP A 765 -5.55 -24.03 -9.77
C ASP A 765 -7.00 -24.37 -9.35
N LEU A 766 -7.20 -25.46 -8.59
CA LEU A 766 -8.52 -25.91 -8.13
C LEU A 766 -9.14 -24.93 -7.14
N GLN A 767 -8.33 -24.33 -6.27
CA GLN A 767 -8.75 -23.31 -5.33
C GLN A 767 -9.27 -22.07 -6.05
N LEU A 768 -8.56 -21.61 -7.09
CA LEU A 768 -9.02 -20.48 -7.89
C LEU A 768 -10.39 -20.76 -8.54
N VAL A 769 -10.54 -21.95 -9.12
CA VAL A 769 -11.80 -22.38 -9.74
C VAL A 769 -12.92 -22.43 -8.68
N PHE A 770 -12.64 -22.98 -7.50
CA PHE A 770 -13.59 -23.02 -6.39
C PHE A 770 -13.95 -21.62 -5.88
N GLN A 771 -12.99 -20.70 -5.74
CA GLN A 771 -13.27 -19.33 -5.33
C GLN A 771 -14.19 -18.60 -6.33
N TYR A 772 -14.03 -18.83 -7.62
CA TYR A 772 -14.89 -18.23 -8.65
C TYR A 772 -16.32 -18.79 -8.60
N GLU A 773 -16.48 -20.11 -8.49
CA GLU A 773 -17.80 -20.72 -8.36
C GLU A 773 -18.49 -20.35 -7.03
N ASN A 774 -17.71 -20.16 -5.97
CA ASN A 774 -18.21 -19.64 -4.70
C ASN A 774 -18.69 -18.19 -4.84
N PHE A 775 -17.95 -17.33 -5.57
CA PHE A 775 -18.41 -15.97 -5.89
C PHE A 775 -19.78 -15.98 -6.61
N ILE A 776 -19.93 -16.84 -7.63
CA ILE A 776 -21.19 -16.99 -8.35
C ILE A 776 -22.29 -17.45 -7.38
N SER A 777 -22.02 -18.47 -6.57
CA SER A 777 -22.97 -18.99 -5.58
C SER A 777 -23.44 -17.92 -4.59
N TYR A 778 -22.53 -17.05 -4.13
CA TYR A 778 -22.84 -15.89 -3.29
C TYR A 778 -23.81 -14.92 -3.96
N SER A 779 -23.68 -14.70 -5.27
CA SER A 779 -24.57 -13.81 -6.02
C SER A 779 -26.00 -14.34 -6.10
N TYR A 780 -26.20 -15.66 -6.08
CA TYR A 780 -27.53 -16.28 -6.06
C TYR A 780 -28.19 -16.23 -4.67
N VAL A 781 -27.40 -16.27 -3.59
CA VAL A 781 -27.93 -16.30 -2.21
C VAL A 781 -28.12 -14.90 -1.62
N PHE A 782 -27.13 -14.03 -1.80
CA PHE A 782 -27.16 -12.67 -1.24
C PHE A 782 -27.57 -11.61 -2.24
N GLY A 783 -27.65 -11.96 -3.52
CA GLY A 783 -27.99 -11.03 -4.60
C GLY A 783 -26.80 -10.28 -5.16
N VAL A 784 -27.05 -9.60 -6.26
CA VAL A 784 -26.00 -8.95 -7.08
C VAL A 784 -25.59 -7.58 -6.57
N GLN A 785 -26.41 -6.93 -5.73
CA GLN A 785 -26.07 -5.67 -5.07
C GLN A 785 -25.33 -5.84 -3.74
N SER A 786 -25.23 -7.08 -3.25
CA SER A 786 -24.62 -7.36 -1.95
C SER A 786 -23.12 -7.05 -1.96
N TYR A 787 -22.67 -6.35 -0.92
CA TYR A 787 -21.24 -6.14 -0.65
C TYR A 787 -20.48 -7.47 -0.57
N TYR A 788 -21.09 -8.51 -0.01
CA TYR A 788 -20.45 -9.82 0.14
C TYR A 788 -20.11 -10.45 -1.21
N SER A 789 -21.04 -10.41 -2.17
CA SER A 789 -20.83 -10.92 -3.54
C SER A 789 -19.70 -10.18 -4.24
N TYR A 790 -19.68 -8.84 -4.15
CA TYR A 790 -18.62 -8.02 -4.76
C TYR A 790 -17.25 -8.18 -4.08
N ARG A 791 -17.23 -8.47 -2.76
CA ARG A 791 -15.99 -8.78 -2.03
C ARG A 791 -15.39 -10.09 -2.54
N LYS A 792 -16.20 -11.14 -2.71
CA LYS A 792 -15.73 -12.45 -3.21
C LYS A 792 -15.13 -12.35 -4.62
N LEU A 793 -15.69 -11.53 -5.50
CA LEU A 793 -15.07 -11.22 -6.80
C LEU A 793 -13.68 -10.59 -6.65
N GLY A 794 -13.50 -9.73 -5.64
CA GLY A 794 -12.19 -9.17 -5.27
C GLY A 794 -11.17 -10.23 -4.87
N ASP A 795 -11.58 -11.18 -4.02
CA ASP A 795 -10.71 -12.26 -3.56
C ASP A 795 -10.21 -13.11 -4.75
N VAL A 796 -11.09 -13.39 -5.72
CA VAL A 796 -10.72 -14.11 -6.96
C VAL A 796 -9.71 -13.31 -7.80
N ILE A 797 -9.94 -12.00 -7.97
CA ILE A 797 -9.02 -11.12 -8.71
C ILE A 797 -7.65 -11.09 -8.04
N THR A 798 -7.61 -11.03 -6.70
CA THR A 798 -6.38 -11.13 -5.93
C THR A 798 -5.69 -12.47 -6.16
N SER A 799 -6.41 -13.60 -6.11
CA SER A 799 -5.84 -14.92 -6.43
C SER A 799 -5.26 -15.00 -7.85
N ILE A 800 -5.93 -14.43 -8.85
CA ILE A 800 -5.41 -14.38 -10.24
C ILE A 800 -4.14 -13.53 -10.33
N ALA A 801 -4.09 -12.41 -9.62
CA ALA A 801 -2.90 -11.57 -9.56
C ALA A 801 -1.75 -12.32 -8.87
N THR A 802 -2.02 -12.97 -7.73
CA THR A 802 -1.04 -13.74 -6.96
C THR A 802 -0.60 -15.03 -7.67
N LEU A 803 -1.40 -15.62 -8.56
CA LEU A 803 -0.98 -16.77 -9.38
C LEU A 803 -0.26 -16.36 -10.66
N GLY A 804 -0.35 -15.09 -11.06
CA GLY A 804 0.36 -14.54 -12.22
C GLY A 804 -0.27 -14.84 -13.57
N TYR A 805 -1.51 -15.33 -13.58
CA TYR A 805 -2.19 -15.69 -14.82
C TYR A 805 -2.49 -14.47 -15.70
N HIS A 806 -2.50 -13.26 -15.15
CA HIS A 806 -2.64 -12.02 -15.92
C HIS A 806 -1.45 -11.74 -16.87
N GLU A 807 -0.24 -12.24 -16.57
CA GLU A 807 0.99 -11.95 -17.35
C GLU A 807 1.63 -13.21 -17.98
N LYS A 808 1.62 -14.36 -17.28
CA LYS A 808 2.36 -15.59 -17.65
C LYS A 808 1.45 -16.75 -18.11
N LEU A 809 0.93 -16.69 -19.35
CA LEU A 809 0.15 -17.78 -19.98
C LEU A 809 0.76 -18.32 -21.29
N GLY A 810 2.09 -18.20 -21.45
CA GLY A 810 2.81 -18.62 -22.66
C GLY A 810 2.98 -20.14 -22.82
N PRO A 811 3.31 -20.61 -24.04
CA PRO A 811 3.48 -22.03 -24.40
C PRO A 811 4.75 -22.69 -23.83
N THR A 812 5.48 -22.03 -22.93
CA THR A 812 6.75 -22.49 -22.35
C THR A 812 6.58 -23.34 -21.09
N ASN A 813 5.35 -23.74 -20.75
CA ASN A 813 5.07 -24.54 -19.56
C ASN A 813 4.92 -26.01 -19.94
N ASP A 814 5.75 -26.88 -19.37
CA ASP A 814 5.58 -28.34 -19.32
C ASP A 814 4.32 -28.70 -18.51
N LEU A 815 3.12 -28.27 -18.96
CA LEU A 815 1.82 -28.47 -18.30
C LEU A 815 0.83 -29.15 -19.26
N PRO A 816 -0.04 -30.05 -18.78
CA PRO A 816 -1.11 -30.63 -19.60
C PRO A 816 -2.04 -29.56 -20.17
N GLU A 817 -2.52 -29.77 -21.41
CA GLU A 817 -3.33 -28.80 -22.14
C GLU A 817 -4.63 -28.42 -21.41
N PHE A 818 -5.27 -29.39 -20.73
CA PHE A 818 -6.49 -29.14 -19.98
C PHE A 818 -6.29 -28.12 -18.84
N LEU A 819 -5.14 -28.13 -18.15
CA LEU A 819 -4.82 -27.16 -17.09
C LEU A 819 -4.55 -25.76 -17.66
N ILE A 820 -3.88 -25.68 -18.81
CA ILE A 820 -3.67 -24.41 -19.51
C ILE A 820 -5.03 -23.79 -19.89
N ASN A 821 -5.96 -24.61 -20.38
CA ASN A 821 -7.32 -24.17 -20.71
C ASN A 821 -8.10 -23.72 -19.47
N PHE A 822 -7.99 -24.41 -18.32
CA PHE A 822 -8.59 -23.95 -17.06
C PHE A 822 -8.09 -22.55 -16.65
N ARG A 823 -6.78 -22.31 -16.69
CA ARG A 823 -6.18 -21.01 -16.32
C ARG A 823 -6.63 -19.88 -17.24
N ARG A 824 -6.65 -20.14 -18.55
CA ARG A 824 -7.12 -19.17 -19.55
C ARG A 824 -8.58 -18.82 -19.35
N THR A 825 -9.42 -19.83 -19.09
CA THR A 825 -10.87 -19.64 -18.86
C THR A 825 -11.12 -18.85 -17.58
N ALA A 826 -10.41 -19.17 -16.49
CA ALA A 826 -10.51 -18.46 -15.22
C ALA A 826 -10.16 -16.97 -15.35
N LEU A 827 -9.07 -16.63 -16.07
CA LEU A 827 -8.69 -15.25 -16.33
C LEU A 827 -9.77 -14.51 -17.14
N ALA A 828 -10.16 -15.07 -18.29
CA ALA A 828 -11.09 -14.41 -19.21
C ALA A 828 -12.47 -14.20 -18.58
N ARG A 829 -12.99 -15.20 -17.84
CA ARG A 829 -14.28 -15.10 -17.14
C ARG A 829 -14.23 -14.11 -15.98
N THR A 830 -13.17 -14.10 -15.19
CA THR A 830 -13.02 -13.14 -14.09
C THR A 830 -12.85 -11.72 -14.62
N TYR A 831 -12.08 -11.55 -15.70
CA TYR A 831 -11.93 -10.28 -16.38
C TYR A 831 -13.27 -9.75 -16.90
N SER A 832 -14.11 -10.60 -17.52
CA SER A 832 -15.45 -10.20 -17.96
C SER A 832 -16.39 -9.86 -16.79
N ALA A 833 -16.37 -10.66 -15.73
CA ALA A 833 -17.18 -10.45 -14.53
C ALA A 833 -16.87 -9.11 -13.84
N ASP A 834 -15.58 -8.78 -13.66
CA ASP A 834 -15.12 -7.52 -13.09
C ASP A 834 -15.75 -6.31 -13.81
N LYS A 835 -15.75 -6.29 -15.15
CA LYS A 835 -16.26 -5.15 -15.92
C LYS A 835 -17.78 -5.07 -15.86
N ASN A 836 -18.47 -6.19 -16.05
CA ASN A 836 -19.94 -6.18 -16.04
C ASN A 836 -20.48 -5.79 -14.65
N TRP A 837 -19.87 -6.28 -13.56
CA TRP A 837 -20.25 -5.90 -12.20
C TRP A 837 -19.86 -4.47 -11.85
N SER A 838 -18.71 -3.98 -12.33
CA SER A 838 -18.32 -2.57 -12.20
C SER A 838 -19.28 -1.62 -12.89
N ILE A 839 -19.73 -1.94 -14.11
CA ILE A 839 -20.76 -1.18 -14.83
C ILE A 839 -22.08 -1.20 -14.05
N PHE A 840 -22.53 -2.39 -13.65
CA PHE A 840 -23.81 -2.57 -12.94
C PHE A 840 -23.85 -1.83 -11.61
N LEU A 841 -22.78 -1.91 -10.80
CA LEU A 841 -22.73 -1.32 -9.46
C LEU A 841 -22.23 0.13 -9.42
N GLY A 842 -21.83 0.71 -10.55
CA GLY A 842 -21.26 2.05 -10.55
C GLY A 842 -19.84 2.14 -9.97
N ARG A 843 -19.05 1.07 -10.04
CA ARG A 843 -17.76 0.94 -9.32
C ARG A 843 -16.58 0.84 -10.28
N PRO A 844 -15.38 1.30 -9.91
CA PRO A 844 -14.20 1.16 -10.76
C PRO A 844 -13.83 -0.33 -10.95
N PRO A 845 -13.40 -0.74 -12.17
CA PRO A 845 -12.88 -2.09 -12.41
C PRO A 845 -11.56 -2.31 -11.68
N ARG A 846 -11.30 -3.55 -11.22
CA ARG A 846 -10.10 -3.88 -10.42
C ARG A 846 -8.99 -4.53 -11.25
N LEU A 847 -9.32 -5.20 -12.35
CA LEU A 847 -8.36 -5.91 -13.18
C LEU A 847 -8.10 -5.13 -14.49
N SER A 848 -7.06 -4.30 -14.56
CA SER A 848 -6.83 -3.46 -15.74
C SER A 848 -6.26 -4.24 -16.93
N LYS A 849 -6.72 -3.89 -18.15
CA LYS A 849 -6.23 -4.37 -19.44
C LYS A 849 -4.74 -4.12 -19.62
N GLU A 850 -4.20 -3.02 -19.07
CA GLU A 850 -2.78 -2.66 -19.19
C GLU A 850 -1.85 -3.69 -18.55
N PHE A 851 -2.35 -4.41 -17.53
CA PHE A 851 -1.61 -5.44 -16.82
C PHE A 851 -2.05 -6.86 -17.21
N CYS A 852 -2.95 -7.02 -18.20
CA CYS A 852 -3.48 -8.32 -18.61
C CYS A 852 -3.13 -8.65 -20.07
N HIS A 853 -2.35 -9.69 -20.31
CA HIS A 853 -2.01 -10.19 -21.65
C HIS A 853 -3.14 -11.05 -22.26
N LEU A 854 -4.32 -10.43 -22.43
CA LEU A 854 -5.54 -11.08 -22.92
C LEU A 854 -5.37 -11.74 -24.31
N SER A 855 -4.54 -11.18 -25.20
CA SER A 855 -4.29 -11.74 -26.54
C SER A 855 -3.66 -13.14 -26.52
N SER A 856 -2.86 -13.46 -25.49
CA SER A 856 -2.29 -14.80 -25.30
C SER A 856 -3.32 -15.77 -24.72
N ALA A 857 -4.17 -15.28 -23.82
CA ALA A 857 -5.21 -16.09 -23.17
C ALA A 857 -6.37 -16.44 -24.10
N LEU A 858 -6.71 -15.57 -25.06
CA LEU A 858 -7.85 -15.72 -25.98
C LEU A 858 -7.55 -16.53 -27.24
N ARG A 859 -6.46 -17.29 -27.29
CA ARG A 859 -6.16 -18.21 -28.41
C ARG A 859 -7.07 -19.43 -28.40
N GLU A 860 -7.46 -19.93 -29.56
CA GLU A 860 -8.19 -21.20 -29.64
C GLU A 860 -7.29 -22.37 -29.17
N PRO A 861 -7.82 -23.33 -28.40
CA PRO A 861 -7.11 -24.57 -28.08
C PRO A 861 -6.82 -25.32 -29.37
N VAL A 862 -5.63 -25.92 -29.48
CA VAL A 862 -5.26 -26.68 -30.68
C VAL A 862 -5.95 -28.04 -30.55
N GLY A 863 -7.03 -28.27 -31.30
CA GLY A 863 -7.50 -29.64 -31.49
C GLY A 863 -6.43 -30.48 -32.19
N ASP A 864 -6.50 -31.81 -32.09
CA ASP A 864 -5.56 -32.82 -32.63
C ASP A 864 -5.23 -32.74 -34.16
N GLY A 865 -5.48 -31.63 -34.85
CA GLY A 865 -5.13 -31.38 -36.24
C GLY A 865 -4.02 -30.35 -36.43
N ASN A 866 -3.03 -30.71 -37.24
CA ASN A 866 -1.89 -29.93 -37.74
C ASN A 866 -2.25 -28.55 -38.36
N GLY A 867 -2.64 -27.56 -37.55
CA GLY A 867 -2.83 -26.18 -37.97
C GLY A 867 -1.65 -25.30 -37.54
N THR A 868 -0.75 -24.95 -38.47
CA THR A 868 0.29 -23.94 -38.25
C THR A 868 -0.35 -22.56 -38.14
N ASN A 869 -0.37 -21.99 -36.93
CA ASN A 869 -0.77 -20.59 -36.71
C ASN A 869 0.47 -19.74 -36.46
N SER A 870 0.81 -18.88 -37.43
CA SER A 870 1.82 -17.82 -37.29
C SER A 870 1.38 -16.79 -36.23
N PRO A 871 2.33 -16.14 -35.52
CA PRO A 871 2.01 -15.09 -34.56
C PRO A 871 1.41 -13.86 -35.27
N PRO A 872 0.48 -13.11 -34.63
CA PRO A 872 -0.07 -11.88 -35.21
C PRO A 872 1.00 -10.76 -35.22
N ASP A 873 1.14 -10.07 -36.35
CA ASP A 873 2.16 -9.04 -36.56
C ASP A 873 1.79 -7.67 -35.92
N HIS A 874 0.54 -7.49 -35.45
CA HIS A 874 0.08 -6.24 -34.85
C HIS A 874 -0.76 -6.41 -33.57
N PRO A 875 -0.58 -5.54 -32.54
CA PRO A 875 -1.34 -5.58 -31.28
C PRO A 875 -2.85 -5.28 -31.41
N HIS A 876 -3.29 -4.80 -32.58
CA HIS A 876 -4.71 -4.53 -32.89
C HIS A 876 -5.43 -5.71 -33.59
N GLU A 877 -4.73 -6.75 -34.03
CA GLU A 877 -5.35 -7.98 -34.57
C GLU A 877 -5.76 -8.92 -33.42
N ILE A 878 -6.82 -8.60 -32.69
CA ILE A 878 -7.17 -9.36 -31.47
C ILE A 878 -7.80 -10.73 -31.78
N LEU A 879 -8.42 -10.99 -32.93
CA LEU A 879 -9.06 -12.30 -33.20
C LEU A 879 -9.12 -12.61 -34.70
N ARG A 880 -8.44 -13.66 -35.15
CA ARG A 880 -8.94 -14.46 -36.27
C ARG A 880 -9.77 -15.60 -35.69
N TRP A 881 -11.02 -15.72 -36.14
CA TRP A 881 -11.84 -16.91 -35.91
C TRP A 881 -11.58 -17.87 -37.07
N GLN A 882 -11.43 -19.16 -36.78
CA GLN A 882 -11.34 -20.15 -37.83
C GLN A 882 -12.75 -20.40 -38.40
N SER A 883 -12.82 -20.72 -39.69
CA SER A 883 -14.10 -20.95 -40.38
C SER A 883 -14.87 -22.16 -39.82
N ASP A 884 -14.16 -23.09 -39.15
CA ASP A 884 -14.64 -24.33 -38.57
C ASP A 884 -14.78 -24.31 -37.03
N SER A 885 -14.48 -23.20 -36.35
CA SER A 885 -14.62 -23.05 -34.89
C SER A 885 -15.99 -23.53 -34.43
N ARG A 886 -16.13 -24.27 -33.32
CA ARG A 886 -17.43 -24.76 -32.81
C ARG A 886 -18.04 -23.87 -31.72
N MET A 887 -19.37 -23.92 -31.54
CA MET A 887 -20.02 -23.19 -30.43
C MET A 887 -19.62 -23.96 -29.19
N SER A 888 -18.84 -23.32 -28.33
CA SER A 888 -18.32 -23.93 -27.10
C SER A 888 -18.30 -22.89 -25.99
N ILE A 889 -18.24 -23.34 -24.74
CA ILE A 889 -18.09 -22.47 -23.57
C ILE A 889 -16.81 -21.64 -23.68
N TRP A 890 -15.75 -22.19 -24.30
CA TRP A 890 -14.55 -21.43 -24.60
C TRP A 890 -14.80 -20.30 -25.60
N ALA A 891 -15.49 -20.56 -26.72
CA ALA A 891 -15.83 -19.53 -27.70
C ALA A 891 -16.65 -18.38 -27.07
N GLU A 892 -17.55 -18.72 -26.14
CA GLU A 892 -18.36 -17.73 -25.43
C GLU A 892 -17.53 -16.93 -24.41
N THR A 893 -16.65 -17.60 -23.68
CA THR A 893 -15.67 -16.98 -22.76
C THR A 893 -14.78 -15.99 -23.52
N ARG A 894 -14.34 -16.37 -24.71
CA ARG A 894 -13.51 -15.55 -25.59
C ARG A 894 -14.25 -14.30 -26.01
N TRP A 895 -15.48 -14.43 -26.49
CA TRP A 895 -16.31 -13.30 -26.90
C TRP A 895 -16.63 -12.34 -25.75
N THR A 896 -17.04 -12.86 -24.61
CA THR A 896 -17.39 -12.04 -23.43
C THR A 896 -16.20 -11.27 -22.86
N ALA A 897 -14.98 -11.80 -22.96
CA ALA A 897 -13.75 -11.08 -22.61
C ALA A 897 -13.43 -9.95 -23.60
N VAL A 898 -13.70 -10.13 -24.90
CA VAL A 898 -13.52 -9.10 -25.93
C VAL A 898 -14.48 -7.94 -25.72
N CYS A 899 -15.77 -8.23 -25.49
CA CYS A 899 -16.74 -7.20 -25.12
C CYS A 899 -16.34 -6.48 -23.82
N ALA A 900 -15.82 -7.20 -22.83
CA ALA A 900 -15.34 -6.60 -21.59
C ALA A 900 -14.13 -5.67 -21.80
N SER A 901 -13.26 -5.99 -22.75
CA SER A 901 -12.12 -5.14 -23.10
C SER A 901 -12.55 -3.80 -23.71
N LEU A 902 -13.54 -3.83 -24.61
CA LEU A 902 -14.14 -2.60 -25.17
C LEU A 902 -14.87 -1.80 -24.08
N LYS A 903 -15.60 -2.49 -23.19
CA LYS A 903 -16.26 -1.87 -22.03
C LYS A 903 -15.28 -1.15 -21.12
N GLU A 904 -14.11 -1.73 -20.83
CA GLU A 904 -13.11 -1.09 -19.98
C GLU A 904 -12.63 0.25 -20.55
N GLU A 905 -12.35 0.31 -21.87
CA GLU A 905 -11.95 1.57 -22.53
C GLU A 905 -13.05 2.63 -22.45
N ILE A 906 -14.31 2.22 -22.63
CA ILE A 906 -15.50 3.08 -22.48
C ILE A 906 -15.61 3.61 -21.03
N LEU A 907 -15.41 2.74 -20.02
CA LEU A 907 -15.41 3.15 -18.61
C LEU A 907 -14.28 4.14 -18.30
N GLY A 908 -13.11 3.98 -18.92
CA GLY A 908 -12.01 4.94 -18.83
C GLY A 908 -12.47 6.34 -19.24
N ILE A 909 -13.16 6.46 -20.38
CA ILE A 909 -13.71 7.74 -20.86
C ILE A 909 -14.75 8.31 -19.88
N PHE A 910 -15.62 7.47 -19.30
CA PHE A 910 -16.59 7.91 -18.29
C PHE A 910 -15.94 8.53 -17.05
N SER A 911 -14.72 8.10 -16.70
CA SER A 911 -13.99 8.56 -15.51
C SER A 911 -13.16 9.84 -15.71
N GLU A 912 -13.05 10.34 -16.95
CA GLU A 912 -12.26 11.55 -17.26
C GLU A 912 -13.03 12.83 -16.87
N GLU A 913 -12.37 13.74 -16.14
CA GLU A 913 -12.95 15.05 -15.77
C GLU A 913 -13.16 15.97 -16.98
N VAL A 914 -12.32 15.84 -18.02
CA VAL A 914 -12.40 16.60 -19.27
C VAL A 914 -12.23 15.63 -20.44
N ARG A 915 -13.28 15.49 -21.27
CA ARG A 915 -13.32 14.54 -22.39
C ARG A 915 -12.83 15.20 -23.69
N GLU A 916 -11.51 15.25 -23.88
CA GLU A 916 -10.92 15.73 -25.13
C GLU A 916 -11.08 14.68 -26.25
N ASN A 917 -11.38 15.15 -27.48
CA ASN A 917 -11.53 14.32 -28.69
C ASN A 917 -12.52 13.14 -28.54
N LEU A 918 -13.63 13.36 -27.80
CA LEU A 918 -14.63 12.33 -27.52
C LEU A 918 -15.18 11.68 -28.79
N ASP A 919 -15.54 12.47 -29.80
CA ASP A 919 -16.16 11.98 -31.04
C ASP A 919 -15.21 11.06 -31.83
N GLU A 920 -13.92 11.40 -31.89
CA GLU A 920 -12.91 10.59 -32.58
C GLU A 920 -12.68 9.25 -31.86
N ARG A 921 -12.60 9.27 -30.53
CA ARG A 921 -12.42 8.06 -29.70
C ARG A 921 -13.64 7.15 -29.72
N VAL A 922 -14.84 7.71 -29.68
CA VAL A 922 -16.08 6.94 -29.80
C VAL A 922 -16.19 6.34 -31.20
N CYS A 923 -15.85 7.08 -32.25
CA CYS A 923 -15.84 6.57 -33.62
C CYS A 923 -14.86 5.39 -33.78
N ASP A 924 -13.64 5.49 -33.26
CA ASP A 924 -12.66 4.40 -33.25
C ASP A 924 -13.18 3.17 -32.51
N LEU A 925 -13.71 3.34 -31.29
CA LEU A 925 -14.26 2.25 -30.49
C LEU A 925 -15.45 1.58 -31.17
N GLN A 926 -16.33 2.37 -31.79
CA GLN A 926 -17.47 1.85 -32.53
C GLN A 926 -17.01 1.04 -33.76
N GLN A 927 -16.07 1.57 -34.54
CA GLN A 927 -15.51 0.86 -35.69
C GLN A 927 -14.86 -0.47 -35.27
N ARG A 928 -14.11 -0.48 -34.15
CA ARG A 928 -13.53 -1.71 -33.60
C ARG A 928 -14.61 -2.70 -33.15
N ALA A 929 -15.67 -2.25 -32.50
CA ALA A 929 -16.78 -3.12 -32.09
C ALA A 929 -17.46 -3.76 -33.32
N GLU A 930 -17.69 -2.99 -34.38
CA GLU A 930 -18.29 -3.46 -35.64
C GLU A 930 -17.36 -4.45 -36.37
N LEU A 931 -16.05 -4.18 -36.43
CA LEU A 931 -15.08 -5.10 -37.01
C LEU A 931 -15.01 -6.43 -36.25
N GLN A 932 -15.04 -6.41 -34.91
CA GLN A 932 -15.03 -7.63 -34.10
C GLN A 932 -16.33 -8.43 -34.25
N TRP A 933 -17.48 -7.74 -34.40
CA TRP A 933 -18.75 -8.40 -34.71
C TRP A 933 -18.72 -9.04 -36.10
N ALA A 934 -18.24 -8.33 -37.12
CA ALA A 934 -18.14 -8.85 -38.48
C ALA A 934 -17.16 -10.02 -38.61
N ALA A 935 -16.13 -10.07 -37.76
CA ALA A 935 -15.15 -11.15 -37.73
C ALA A 935 -15.71 -12.47 -37.12
N LEU A 936 -16.85 -12.45 -36.45
CA LEU A 936 -17.47 -13.66 -35.91
C LEU A 936 -18.00 -14.57 -37.04
N PRO A 937 -17.82 -15.90 -36.95
CA PRO A 937 -18.48 -16.85 -37.85
C PRO A 937 -19.99 -16.58 -37.94
N GLU A 938 -20.58 -16.71 -39.13
CA GLU A 938 -22.03 -16.47 -39.34
C GLU A 938 -22.90 -17.27 -38.36
N ARG A 939 -22.49 -18.50 -38.04
CA ARG A 939 -23.15 -19.39 -37.08
C ARG A 939 -23.16 -18.90 -35.62
N PHE A 940 -22.34 -17.90 -35.27
CA PHE A 940 -22.30 -17.22 -33.97
C PHE A 940 -23.09 -15.91 -33.96
N ARG A 941 -23.45 -15.38 -35.14
CA ARG A 941 -24.15 -14.10 -35.28
C ARG A 941 -25.65 -14.33 -35.29
N MET A 942 -26.35 -13.57 -34.46
CA MET A 942 -27.81 -13.53 -34.43
C MET A 942 -28.28 -12.29 -35.20
N GLU A 943 -29.02 -12.52 -36.29
CA GLU A 943 -29.60 -11.51 -37.17
C GLU A 943 -31.12 -11.74 -37.20
N GLY A 944 -31.83 -11.17 -36.22
CA GLY A 944 -33.29 -11.28 -36.07
C GLY A 944 -33.75 -12.03 -34.82
N SER A 945 -35.04 -12.41 -34.79
CA SER A 945 -35.68 -13.04 -33.61
C SER A 945 -35.10 -14.42 -33.29
N LEU A 946 -34.94 -14.70 -31.99
CA LEU A 946 -34.46 -15.98 -31.48
C LEU A 946 -35.33 -17.16 -31.91
N LYS A 947 -36.63 -16.90 -32.15
CA LYS A 947 -37.62 -17.91 -32.58
C LYS A 947 -37.29 -18.54 -33.93
N ASN A 948 -36.53 -17.83 -34.78
CA ASN A 948 -36.18 -18.29 -36.12
C ASN A 948 -35.02 -19.30 -36.11
N TYR A 949 -34.35 -19.49 -34.97
CA TYR A 949 -33.20 -20.38 -34.84
C TYR A 949 -33.63 -21.75 -34.27
N ASN A 950 -33.68 -22.77 -35.12
CA ASN A 950 -33.97 -24.15 -34.72
C ASN A 950 -32.70 -24.87 -34.20
N LYS A 951 -32.19 -24.40 -33.06
CA LYS A 951 -30.98 -24.89 -32.37
C LYS A 951 -31.27 -25.41 -30.96
N GLY A 952 -30.32 -26.12 -30.36
CA GLY A 952 -30.44 -26.61 -28.97
C GLY A 952 -30.51 -25.47 -27.95
N ALA A 953 -31.01 -25.74 -26.74
CA ALA A 953 -31.22 -24.72 -25.71
C ALA A 953 -29.93 -23.97 -25.31
N TRP A 954 -28.82 -24.69 -25.22
CA TRP A 954 -27.49 -24.13 -24.98
C TRP A 954 -26.99 -23.26 -26.14
N GLU A 955 -27.17 -23.70 -27.39
CA GLU A 955 -26.74 -22.93 -28.57
C GLU A 955 -27.56 -21.65 -28.75
N ARG A 956 -28.85 -21.68 -28.44
CA ARG A 956 -29.70 -20.49 -28.41
C ARG A 956 -29.24 -19.51 -27.35
N ASP A 957 -28.86 -20.01 -26.17
CA ASP A 957 -28.33 -19.17 -25.10
C ASP A 957 -27.02 -18.47 -25.50
N PHE A 958 -26.11 -19.20 -26.14
CA PHE A 958 -24.87 -18.65 -26.69
C PHE A 958 -25.14 -17.48 -27.65
N LEU A 959 -26.10 -17.62 -28.58
CA LEU A 959 -26.43 -16.59 -29.56
C LEU A 959 -26.96 -15.32 -28.89
N VAL A 960 -27.84 -15.49 -27.90
CA VAL A 960 -28.38 -14.41 -27.08
C VAL A 960 -27.27 -13.69 -26.33
N SER A 961 -26.43 -14.42 -25.59
CA SER A 961 -25.32 -13.87 -24.82
C SER A 961 -24.34 -13.10 -25.72
N THR A 962 -24.10 -13.62 -26.92
CA THR A 962 -23.24 -12.98 -27.93
C THR A 962 -23.83 -11.65 -28.41
N ARG A 963 -25.12 -11.64 -28.78
CA ARG A 963 -25.83 -10.43 -29.26
C ARG A 963 -26.01 -9.38 -28.16
N LEU A 964 -26.43 -9.78 -26.96
CA LEU A 964 -26.55 -8.85 -25.81
C LEU A 964 -25.21 -8.22 -25.45
N GLY A 965 -24.12 -8.99 -25.49
CA GLY A 965 -22.77 -8.48 -25.27
C GLY A 965 -22.39 -7.37 -26.25
N TYR A 966 -22.70 -7.55 -27.54
CA TYR A 966 -22.49 -6.56 -28.59
C TYR A 966 -23.34 -5.30 -28.40
N LEU A 967 -24.65 -5.48 -28.27
CA LEU A 967 -25.59 -4.36 -28.12
C LEU A 967 -25.28 -3.53 -26.89
N HIS A 968 -24.83 -4.15 -25.79
CA HIS A 968 -24.47 -3.40 -24.59
C HIS A 968 -23.22 -2.52 -24.79
N VAL A 969 -22.24 -2.94 -25.60
CA VAL A 969 -21.10 -2.08 -25.96
C VAL A 969 -21.58 -0.86 -26.74
N LEU A 970 -22.46 -1.05 -27.73
CA LEU A 970 -23.03 0.05 -28.50
C LEU A 970 -23.89 0.98 -27.63
N PHE A 971 -24.66 0.42 -26.71
CA PHE A 971 -25.46 1.16 -25.74
C PHE A 971 -24.59 2.11 -24.90
N LEU A 972 -23.48 1.60 -24.35
CA LEU A 972 -22.57 2.42 -23.53
C LEU A 972 -21.82 3.48 -24.36
N LEU A 973 -21.45 3.18 -25.61
CA LEU A 973 -20.86 4.17 -26.52
C LEU A 973 -21.83 5.31 -26.82
N ARG A 974 -23.11 5.01 -27.03
CA ARG A 974 -24.13 6.04 -27.25
C ARG A 974 -24.43 6.82 -25.98
N LEU A 975 -24.38 6.16 -24.82
CA LEU A 975 -24.51 6.82 -23.52
C LEU A 975 -23.39 7.86 -23.29
N LEU A 976 -22.17 7.62 -23.77
CA LEU A 976 -21.05 8.59 -23.69
C LEU A 976 -21.31 9.88 -24.48
N CYS A 977 -22.00 9.79 -25.60
CA CYS A 977 -22.25 10.92 -26.51
C CYS A 977 -23.45 11.80 -26.09
N LEU A 978 -24.19 11.45 -25.03
CA LEU A 978 -25.34 12.23 -24.60
C LEU A 978 -24.90 13.51 -23.89
N GLU A 979 -25.19 14.67 -24.50
CA GLU A 979 -25.08 15.98 -23.84
C GLU A 979 -26.16 16.16 -22.74
N SER A 980 -27.30 15.49 -22.90
CA SER A 980 -28.36 15.40 -21.88
C SER A 980 -29.09 14.06 -21.99
N PRO A 981 -29.33 13.34 -20.86
CA PRO A 981 -30.10 12.10 -20.86
C PRO A 981 -31.58 12.31 -21.26
N ALA A 982 -32.04 13.56 -21.34
CA ALA A 982 -33.42 13.93 -21.65
C ALA A 982 -33.73 13.98 -23.16
N SER A 983 -32.80 13.72 -24.08
CA SER A 983 -33.09 13.66 -25.53
C SER A 983 -32.22 12.63 -26.23
N PRO A 984 -32.55 11.32 -26.12
CA PRO A 984 -31.79 10.28 -26.79
C PRO A 984 -32.00 10.33 -28.32
N ASP A 985 -30.92 10.11 -29.05
CA ASP A 985 -30.92 10.02 -30.51
C ASP A 985 -31.71 8.80 -31.02
N THR A 986 -32.15 8.86 -32.28
CA THR A 986 -32.90 7.77 -32.94
C THR A 986 -32.14 6.44 -32.93
N THR A 987 -30.83 6.46 -33.14
CA THR A 987 -29.95 5.28 -33.06
C THR A 987 -29.90 4.70 -31.65
N PHE A 988 -29.86 5.55 -30.62
CA PHE A 988 -29.80 5.09 -29.23
C PHE A 988 -31.13 4.46 -28.79
N MET A 989 -32.25 5.03 -29.25
CA MET A 989 -33.57 4.44 -29.09
C MET A 989 -33.70 3.08 -29.78
N ALA A 990 -33.21 2.95 -31.02
CA ALA A 990 -33.23 1.67 -31.74
C ALA A 990 -32.45 0.57 -31.02
N ILE A 991 -31.24 0.87 -30.52
CA ILE A 991 -30.43 -0.08 -29.73
C ILE A 991 -31.15 -0.47 -28.45
N SER A 992 -31.74 0.50 -27.73
CA SER A 992 -32.46 0.25 -26.48
C SER A 992 -33.70 -0.62 -26.70
N GLN A 993 -34.45 -0.38 -27.77
CA GLN A 993 -35.61 -1.20 -28.16
C GLN A 993 -35.19 -2.62 -28.56
N GLU A 994 -34.06 -2.79 -29.26
CA GLU A 994 -33.54 -4.10 -29.61
C GLU A 994 -33.11 -4.89 -28.36
N ILE A 995 -32.42 -4.25 -27.41
CA ILE A 995 -32.05 -4.87 -26.12
C ILE A 995 -33.32 -5.30 -25.37
N LEU A 996 -34.32 -4.42 -25.27
CA LEU A 996 -35.59 -4.72 -24.60
C LEU A 996 -36.29 -5.93 -25.25
N SER A 997 -36.45 -5.90 -26.57
CA SER A 997 -37.08 -6.99 -27.33
C SER A 997 -36.36 -8.31 -27.11
N LEU A 998 -35.03 -8.32 -27.17
CA LEU A 998 -34.23 -9.53 -26.96
C LEU A 998 -34.34 -10.06 -25.52
N VAL A 999 -34.32 -9.19 -24.52
CA VAL A 999 -34.53 -9.58 -23.11
C VAL A 999 -35.92 -10.17 -22.91
N VAL A 1000 -36.96 -9.60 -23.54
CA VAL A 1000 -38.32 -10.16 -23.51
C VAL A 1000 -38.39 -11.52 -24.18
N GLU A 1001 -37.75 -11.71 -25.33
CA GLU A 1001 -37.67 -13.01 -25.99
C GLU A 1001 -37.00 -14.06 -25.10
N VAL A 1002 -35.91 -13.70 -24.42
CA VAL A 1002 -35.21 -14.55 -23.45
C VAL A 1002 -36.12 -14.97 -22.31
N ILE A 1003 -36.88 -14.02 -21.75
CA ILE A 1003 -37.84 -14.27 -20.66
C ILE A 1003 -38.97 -15.21 -21.09
N VAL A 1004 -39.53 -14.97 -22.28
CA VAL A 1004 -40.63 -15.77 -22.84
C VAL A 1004 -40.15 -17.18 -23.19
N LEU A 1005 -38.94 -17.31 -23.73
CA LEU A 1005 -38.33 -18.57 -24.15
C LEU A 1005 -37.45 -19.21 -23.08
N ARG A 1006 -37.52 -18.78 -21.82
CA ARG A 1006 -36.65 -19.26 -20.72
C ARG A 1006 -36.59 -20.79 -20.57
N ASN A 1007 -37.70 -21.49 -20.84
CA ASN A 1007 -37.77 -22.96 -20.77
C ASN A 1007 -37.07 -23.66 -21.97
N GLN A 1008 -36.63 -22.91 -22.96
CA GLN A 1008 -35.90 -23.36 -24.15
C GLN A 1008 -34.47 -22.81 -24.17
N LEU A 1009 -34.00 -22.26 -23.05
CA LEU A 1009 -32.68 -21.67 -22.86
C LEU A 1009 -32.01 -22.28 -21.62
N VAL A 1010 -30.68 -22.21 -21.59
CA VAL A 1010 -29.87 -22.70 -20.46
C VAL A 1010 -28.93 -21.60 -20.01
N CYS A 1011 -28.94 -21.24 -18.73
CA CYS A 1011 -28.04 -20.26 -18.14
C CYS A 1011 -26.61 -20.83 -17.93
N SER A 1012 -25.92 -21.21 -19.00
CA SER A 1012 -24.67 -21.98 -18.94
C SER A 1012 -23.42 -21.18 -18.53
N THR A 1013 -23.53 -19.87 -18.30
CA THR A 1013 -22.38 -18.96 -18.21
C THR A 1013 -22.17 -18.23 -16.90
N GLY A 1014 -22.77 -18.70 -15.81
CA GLY A 1014 -22.70 -17.98 -14.54
C GLY A 1014 -23.70 -16.82 -14.44
N THR A 1015 -24.52 -16.59 -15.47
CA THR A 1015 -25.52 -15.51 -15.52
C THR A 1015 -26.94 -16.07 -15.42
N SER A 1016 -27.80 -15.44 -14.62
CA SER A 1016 -29.21 -15.82 -14.50
C SER A 1016 -30.13 -14.96 -15.38
N PHE A 1017 -31.39 -15.36 -15.53
CA PHE A 1017 -32.38 -14.57 -16.25
C PHE A 1017 -32.61 -13.20 -15.59
N GLU A 1018 -32.69 -13.15 -14.25
CA GLU A 1018 -32.74 -11.87 -13.52
C GLU A 1018 -31.49 -11.01 -13.73
N TRP A 1019 -30.29 -11.59 -13.85
CA TRP A 1019 -29.09 -10.82 -14.17
C TRP A 1019 -29.20 -10.14 -15.54
N ARG A 1020 -29.71 -10.85 -16.56
CA ARG A 1020 -29.86 -10.27 -17.91
C ARG A 1020 -30.87 -9.13 -17.93
N LEU A 1021 -31.98 -9.29 -17.20
CA LEU A 1021 -32.99 -8.24 -17.05
C LEU A 1021 -32.42 -7.03 -16.30
N ALA A 1022 -31.72 -7.25 -15.18
CA ALA A 1022 -31.15 -6.19 -14.37
C ALA A 1022 -30.03 -5.43 -15.11
N HIS A 1023 -29.02 -6.15 -15.63
CA HIS A 1023 -27.83 -5.54 -16.22
C HIS A 1023 -28.06 -4.93 -17.60
N TYR A 1024 -28.86 -5.57 -18.47
CA TYR A 1024 -29.09 -5.09 -19.84
C TYR A 1024 -30.46 -4.45 -20.01
N GLY A 1025 -31.51 -5.06 -19.45
CA GLY A 1025 -32.89 -4.65 -19.67
C GLY A 1025 -33.26 -3.35 -18.97
N LEU A 1026 -33.01 -3.22 -17.66
CA LEU A 1026 -33.41 -2.04 -16.89
C LEU A 1026 -32.81 -0.72 -17.40
N PRO A 1027 -31.50 -0.63 -17.72
CA PRO A 1027 -30.93 0.60 -18.29
C PRO A 1027 -31.60 1.00 -19.61
N ALA A 1028 -31.85 0.03 -20.51
CA ALA A 1028 -32.52 0.27 -21.78
C ALA A 1028 -33.97 0.76 -21.57
N ILE A 1029 -34.70 0.17 -20.62
CA ILE A 1029 -36.06 0.59 -20.26
C ILE A 1029 -36.06 2.01 -19.70
N GLY A 1030 -35.10 2.36 -18.83
CA GLY A 1030 -34.98 3.69 -18.26
C GLY A 1030 -34.85 4.78 -19.34
N ILE A 1031 -33.98 4.57 -20.33
CA ILE A 1031 -33.82 5.49 -21.47
C ILE A 1031 -35.10 5.61 -22.30
N ILE A 1032 -35.75 4.48 -22.60
CA ILE A 1032 -37.01 4.47 -23.34
C ILE A 1032 -38.08 5.28 -22.61
N MET A 1033 -38.23 5.08 -21.29
CA MET A 1033 -39.22 5.79 -20.48
C MET A 1033 -38.96 7.31 -20.45
N ILE A 1034 -37.71 7.74 -20.29
CA ILE A 1034 -37.34 9.17 -20.33
C ILE A 1034 -37.69 9.77 -21.70
N ALA A 1035 -37.40 9.06 -22.80
CA ALA A 1035 -37.72 9.52 -24.14
C ALA A 1035 -39.24 9.67 -24.36
N MET A 1036 -40.02 8.68 -23.92
CA MET A 1036 -41.48 8.67 -24.04
C MET A 1036 -42.15 9.76 -23.19
N LEU A 1037 -41.60 10.12 -22.03
CA LEU A 1037 -42.13 11.22 -21.19
C LEU A 1037 -42.02 12.60 -21.86
N LYS A 1038 -41.11 12.79 -22.82
CA LYS A 1038 -40.83 14.09 -23.47
C LYS A 1038 -41.55 14.28 -24.82
N LYS A 1039 -41.81 13.22 -25.58
CA LYS A 1039 -42.47 13.29 -26.90
C LYS A 1039 -44.01 13.15 -26.75
N ARG A 1040 -44.78 14.15 -27.18
CA ARG A 1040 -46.25 14.22 -27.01
C ARG A 1040 -47.07 14.03 -28.31
N THR A 1041 -46.54 13.39 -29.36
CA THR A 1041 -47.22 13.26 -30.67
C THR A 1041 -47.80 11.86 -30.94
N LEU A 1042 -49.07 11.81 -31.35
CA LEU A 1042 -49.88 10.60 -31.62
C LEU A 1042 -49.28 9.68 -32.71
N CYS A 1043 -48.52 10.22 -33.67
CA CYS A 1043 -47.87 9.42 -34.72
C CYS A 1043 -46.70 8.55 -34.22
N ASP A 1044 -46.03 8.95 -33.13
CA ASP A 1044 -44.93 8.17 -32.54
C ASP A 1044 -45.46 7.03 -31.65
N ALA A 1045 -46.64 7.21 -31.05
CA ALA A 1045 -47.32 6.20 -30.22
C ALA A 1045 -47.65 4.89 -30.97
N LEU A 1046 -47.82 4.95 -32.30
CA LEU A 1046 -48.01 3.77 -33.16
C LEU A 1046 -46.71 2.98 -33.39
N GLN A 1047 -45.54 3.61 -33.34
CA GLN A 1047 -44.24 2.92 -33.37
C GLN A 1047 -43.91 2.29 -31.99
N ASP A 1048 -44.44 2.86 -30.91
CA ASP A 1048 -44.21 2.39 -29.53
C ASP A 1048 -45.11 1.22 -29.08
N ALA A 1049 -46.07 0.79 -29.89
CA ALA A 1049 -47.02 -0.27 -29.52
C ALA A 1049 -46.35 -1.62 -29.19
N GLN A 1050 -45.23 -1.95 -29.86
CA GLN A 1050 -44.44 -3.14 -29.56
C GLN A 1050 -43.65 -2.96 -28.25
N THR A 1051 -43.02 -1.79 -28.06
CA THR A 1051 -42.30 -1.42 -26.84
C THR A 1051 -43.21 -1.48 -25.60
N ILE A 1052 -44.42 -0.92 -25.69
CA ILE A 1052 -45.43 -0.95 -24.61
C ILE A 1052 -45.84 -2.38 -24.28
N ARG A 1053 -46.03 -3.22 -25.31
CA ARG A 1053 -46.33 -4.65 -25.14
C ARG A 1053 -45.20 -5.37 -24.42
N ASP A 1054 -43.95 -5.12 -24.83
CA ASP A 1054 -42.75 -5.73 -24.26
C ASP A 1054 -42.57 -5.32 -22.80
N LEU A 1055 -42.77 -4.03 -22.47
CA LEU A 1055 -42.82 -3.56 -21.08
C LEU A 1055 -43.93 -4.24 -20.26
N GLY A 1056 -45.12 -4.39 -20.84
CA GLY A 1056 -46.24 -5.08 -20.22
C GLY A 1056 -45.96 -6.56 -19.95
N ILE A 1057 -45.25 -7.25 -20.86
CA ILE A 1057 -44.81 -8.63 -20.68
C ILE A 1057 -43.84 -8.73 -19.50
N ILE A 1058 -42.84 -7.85 -19.39
CA ILE A 1058 -41.90 -7.87 -18.25
C ILE A 1058 -42.63 -7.65 -16.92
N VAL A 1059 -43.50 -6.64 -16.85
CA VAL A 1059 -44.30 -6.37 -15.63
C VAL A 1059 -45.10 -7.61 -15.23
N THR A 1060 -45.77 -8.24 -16.20
CA THR A 1060 -46.60 -9.42 -15.96
C THR A 1060 -45.76 -10.60 -15.46
N VAL A 1061 -44.61 -10.87 -16.08
CA VAL A 1061 -43.78 -12.02 -15.72
C VAL A 1061 -43.12 -11.85 -14.34
N VAL A 1062 -42.73 -10.63 -13.96
CA VAL A 1062 -42.19 -10.35 -12.62
C VAL A 1062 -43.29 -10.37 -11.55
N ASP A 1063 -44.47 -9.77 -11.81
CA ASP A 1063 -45.62 -9.81 -10.87
C ASP A 1063 -46.10 -11.25 -10.62
N LEU A 1064 -46.04 -12.12 -11.63
CA LEU A 1064 -46.36 -13.55 -11.51
C LEU A 1064 -45.28 -14.36 -10.78
N GLY A 1065 -44.16 -13.74 -10.38
CA GLY A 1065 -43.06 -14.42 -9.69
C GLY A 1065 -42.34 -15.46 -10.56
N THR A 1066 -42.39 -15.30 -11.88
CA THR A 1066 -41.91 -16.29 -12.84
C THR A 1066 -40.42 -16.16 -13.16
N ILE A 1067 -39.86 -14.94 -13.04
CA ILE A 1067 -38.41 -14.70 -13.12
C ILE A 1067 -37.82 -14.63 -11.72
N VAL A 1068 -38.41 -13.80 -10.85
CA VAL A 1068 -37.91 -13.57 -9.49
C VAL A 1068 -39.05 -13.65 -8.48
N ARG A 1069 -38.85 -14.37 -7.38
CA ARG A 1069 -39.87 -14.62 -6.35
C ARG A 1069 -39.68 -13.71 -5.13
N PRO A 1070 -40.73 -13.37 -4.35
CA PRO A 1070 -40.65 -12.42 -3.23
C PRO A 1070 -39.58 -12.67 -2.17
N MET A 1071 -39.12 -13.92 -2.01
CA MET A 1071 -38.07 -14.28 -1.04
C MET A 1071 -36.66 -14.23 -1.64
N GLU A 1072 -36.52 -14.13 -2.96
CA GLU A 1072 -35.21 -14.14 -3.64
C GLU A 1072 -34.48 -12.79 -3.50
N PRO A 1073 -33.14 -12.81 -3.42
CA PRO A 1073 -32.38 -11.63 -3.03
C PRO A 1073 -32.42 -10.49 -4.05
N ASN A 1074 -32.68 -10.79 -5.33
CA ASN A 1074 -32.81 -9.79 -6.39
C ASN A 1074 -34.25 -9.26 -6.55
N TYR A 1075 -35.23 -9.78 -5.78
CA TYR A 1075 -36.63 -9.39 -5.88
C TYR A 1075 -36.85 -7.91 -5.56
N ALA A 1076 -36.20 -7.40 -4.52
CA ALA A 1076 -36.38 -6.01 -4.09
C ALA A 1076 -35.99 -5.02 -5.20
N LEU A 1077 -34.87 -5.27 -5.88
CA LEU A 1077 -34.41 -4.45 -7.00
C LEU A 1077 -35.41 -4.47 -8.16
N LEU A 1078 -35.77 -5.67 -8.63
CA LEU A 1078 -36.65 -5.83 -9.78
C LEU A 1078 -38.07 -5.34 -9.47
N SER A 1079 -38.64 -5.69 -8.31
CA SER A 1079 -39.98 -5.25 -7.92
C SER A 1079 -40.11 -3.73 -7.83
N ARG A 1080 -39.04 -3.02 -7.43
CA ARG A 1080 -39.01 -1.56 -7.40
C ARG A 1080 -39.10 -0.97 -8.80
N ALA A 1081 -38.20 -1.39 -9.70
CA ALA A 1081 -38.18 -0.92 -11.08
C ALA A 1081 -39.50 -1.23 -11.82
N ILE A 1082 -40.02 -2.44 -11.62
CA ILE A 1082 -41.29 -2.89 -12.20
C ILE A 1082 -42.48 -2.08 -11.65
N GLY A 1083 -42.48 -1.72 -10.37
CA GLY A 1083 -43.49 -0.83 -9.79
C GLY A 1083 -43.54 0.53 -10.51
N THR A 1084 -42.39 1.09 -10.85
CA THR A 1084 -42.29 2.35 -11.60
C THR A 1084 -42.75 2.18 -13.05
N ILE A 1085 -42.34 1.11 -13.73
CA ILE A 1085 -42.78 0.79 -15.11
C ILE A 1085 -44.30 0.59 -15.16
N LYS A 1086 -44.88 -0.10 -14.17
CA LYS A 1086 -46.32 -0.35 -14.07
C LYS A 1086 -47.12 0.96 -13.89
N LYS A 1087 -46.66 1.85 -13.01
CA LYS A 1087 -47.27 3.19 -12.84
C LYS A 1087 -47.23 4.00 -14.14
N PHE A 1088 -46.11 3.93 -14.87
CA PHE A 1088 -45.94 4.59 -16.16
C PHE A 1088 -46.93 4.04 -17.22
N LEU A 1089 -47.03 2.71 -17.38
CA LEU A 1089 -47.94 2.08 -18.34
C LEU A 1089 -49.43 2.37 -18.06
N LEU A 1090 -49.82 2.43 -16.77
CA LEU A 1090 -51.19 2.78 -16.38
C LEU A 1090 -51.55 4.21 -16.76
N ARG A 1091 -50.60 5.15 -16.60
CA ARG A 1091 -50.80 6.56 -17.00
C ARG A 1091 -50.80 6.74 -18.51
N PHE A 1092 -49.88 6.09 -19.22
CA PHE A 1092 -49.80 6.16 -20.69
C PHE A 1092 -51.13 5.73 -21.32
N ASN A 1093 -51.70 4.60 -20.87
CA ASN A 1093 -53.02 4.12 -21.33
C ASN A 1093 -54.20 5.02 -20.91
N ALA A 1094 -54.10 5.73 -19.79
CA ALA A 1094 -55.16 6.64 -19.33
C ALA A 1094 -55.19 7.95 -20.13
N GLN A 1095 -54.02 8.48 -20.52
CA GLN A 1095 -53.89 9.68 -21.34
C GLN A 1095 -54.34 9.46 -22.80
N ASP A 1096 -54.03 8.28 -23.37
CA ASP A 1096 -54.46 7.93 -24.74
C ASP A 1096 -55.98 7.78 -24.86
N ARG A 1097 -56.68 7.42 -23.76
CA ARG A 1097 -58.15 7.37 -23.70
C ARG A 1097 -58.84 8.74 -23.55
N GLN A 1098 -58.13 9.76 -23.03
CA GLN A 1098 -58.70 11.11 -22.87
C GLN A 1098 -58.54 11.98 -24.12
N ASN A 1099 -57.60 11.66 -25.01
CA ASN A 1099 -57.39 12.38 -26.27
C ASN A 1099 -58.15 11.72 -27.45
N GLY A 1100 -59.48 11.88 -27.48
CA GLY A 1100 -60.21 11.86 -28.76
C GLY A 1100 -59.76 13.03 -29.66
N PRO A 1101 -60.12 13.07 -30.97
CA PRO A 1101 -59.56 14.05 -31.89
C PRO A 1101 -60.09 15.44 -31.54
N ILE A 1102 -59.34 16.20 -30.76
CA ILE A 1102 -59.66 17.58 -30.41
C ILE A 1102 -58.54 18.48 -30.92
N GLN A 1103 -58.99 19.37 -31.80
CA GLN A 1103 -58.25 20.42 -32.47
C GLN A 1103 -57.62 21.40 -31.46
N GLY A 1104 -56.39 21.80 -31.79
CA GLY A 1104 -55.85 23.14 -31.53
C GLY A 1104 -55.96 23.65 -30.09
N LEU A 1105 -54.98 23.30 -29.26
CA LEU A 1105 -54.59 24.12 -28.14
C LEU A 1105 -53.06 24.15 -28.04
N ASP A 1106 -52.53 25.34 -28.30
CA ASP A 1106 -51.14 25.74 -28.16
C ASP A 1106 -50.78 25.62 -26.67
N VAL A 1107 -50.09 24.54 -26.28
CA VAL A 1107 -49.52 24.38 -24.92
C VAL A 1107 -48.03 24.65 -25.00
N SER A 1108 -47.69 25.86 -25.45
CA SER A 1108 -46.39 26.48 -25.23
C SER A 1108 -46.42 27.26 -23.93
N GLN A 1109 -46.65 26.60 -22.79
CA GLN A 1109 -46.35 27.18 -21.47
C GLN A 1109 -46.48 26.13 -20.36
N THR A 1110 -45.53 26.18 -19.42
CA THR A 1110 -45.47 25.52 -18.10
C THR A 1110 -45.02 24.05 -18.03
N ILE A 1111 -43.72 23.83 -18.27
CA ILE A 1111 -42.81 23.44 -17.19
C ILE A 1111 -41.58 24.35 -17.33
N SER A 1112 -41.29 25.15 -16.31
CA SER A 1112 -40.06 25.95 -16.24
C SER A 1112 -38.88 25.00 -16.40
N GLU A 1113 -38.02 25.22 -17.40
CA GLU A 1113 -36.79 24.44 -17.58
C GLU A 1113 -36.03 24.33 -16.24
N GLY A 1114 -36.06 25.39 -15.41
CA GLY A 1114 -35.44 25.50 -14.08
C GLY A 1114 -35.69 24.35 -13.08
N ASP A 1115 -36.86 23.72 -13.08
CA ASP A 1115 -37.18 22.62 -12.13
C ASP A 1115 -36.84 21.23 -12.70
N LEU A 1116 -36.56 21.12 -14.01
CA LEU A 1116 -35.99 19.90 -14.60
C LEU A 1116 -34.51 19.69 -14.22
N TRP A 1117 -33.82 20.76 -13.79
CA TRP A 1117 -32.35 20.78 -13.62
C TRP A 1117 -31.81 20.16 -12.33
N GLY A 1118 -32.67 19.62 -11.45
CA GLY A 1118 -32.21 18.87 -10.26
C GLY A 1118 -31.57 17.52 -10.61
N LEU A 1119 -32.01 16.85 -11.68
CA LEU A 1119 -31.47 15.57 -12.13
C LEU A 1119 -30.17 15.70 -12.93
N GLN A 1120 -29.91 16.88 -13.51
CA GLN A 1120 -28.77 17.12 -14.42
C GLN A 1120 -27.42 17.21 -13.69
N CYS A 1121 -27.43 17.46 -12.37
CA CYS A 1121 -26.22 17.48 -11.54
C CYS A 1121 -25.96 16.17 -10.78
N GLN A 1122 -26.82 15.15 -10.88
CA GLN A 1122 -26.71 13.93 -10.05
C GLN A 1122 -26.75 12.61 -10.81
N LEU A 1123 -27.11 12.61 -12.10
CA LEU A 1123 -26.94 11.44 -12.96
C LEU A 1123 -25.45 11.30 -13.34
N GLU A 1124 -24.62 10.94 -12.35
CA GLU A 1124 -23.41 10.21 -12.70
C GLU A 1124 -23.86 8.97 -13.48
N PRO A 1125 -23.26 8.65 -14.64
CA PRO A 1125 -23.66 7.51 -15.47
C PRO A 1125 -23.64 6.16 -14.72
N TRP A 1126 -23.01 6.13 -13.55
CA TRP A 1126 -22.90 5.03 -12.59
C TRP A 1126 -24.11 4.86 -11.63
N ASN A 1127 -24.99 5.87 -11.53
CA ASN A 1127 -26.12 5.92 -10.56
C ASN A 1127 -27.46 5.43 -11.15
N PHE A 1128 -27.44 4.72 -12.28
CA PHE A 1128 -28.65 4.34 -13.04
C PHE A 1128 -29.60 3.38 -12.32
N GLU A 1129 -29.27 2.86 -11.14
CA GLU A 1129 -30.00 1.72 -10.58
C GLU A 1129 -30.83 1.97 -9.32
N ILE A 1130 -30.28 2.49 -8.22
CA ILE A 1130 -31.06 2.49 -6.96
C ILE A 1130 -31.88 3.76 -6.82
N ASP A 1131 -31.22 4.91 -6.92
CA ASP A 1131 -31.86 6.21 -6.76
C ASP A 1131 -32.55 6.64 -8.05
N PHE A 1132 -32.11 6.14 -9.21
CA PHE A 1132 -32.72 6.46 -10.51
C PHE A 1132 -34.23 6.12 -10.53
N TRP A 1133 -34.59 4.89 -10.14
CA TRP A 1133 -35.98 4.46 -10.15
C TRP A 1133 -36.82 5.17 -9.07
N ASP A 1134 -36.20 5.64 -7.98
CA ASP A 1134 -36.86 6.50 -6.99
C ASP A 1134 -37.10 7.89 -7.53
N HIS A 1135 -36.07 8.55 -8.05
CA HIS A 1135 -36.17 9.89 -8.62
C HIS A 1135 -37.16 9.91 -9.80
N LEU A 1136 -37.13 8.86 -10.64
CA LEU A 1136 -38.10 8.71 -11.72
C LEU A 1136 -39.50 8.43 -11.15
N ALA A 1137 -39.62 7.60 -10.12
CA ALA A 1137 -40.90 7.36 -9.45
C ALA A 1137 -41.46 8.62 -8.79
N GLU A 1138 -40.60 9.50 -8.24
CA GLU A 1138 -40.84 10.78 -7.56
C GLU A 1138 -41.12 11.95 -8.53
N HIS A 1139 -40.81 11.77 -9.82
CA HIS A 1139 -40.85 12.84 -10.81
C HIS A 1139 -42.26 13.47 -10.95
N PRO A 1140 -42.42 14.81 -11.01
CA PRO A 1140 -43.73 15.46 -11.05
C PRO A 1140 -44.61 15.02 -12.22
N SER A 1141 -44.03 14.67 -13.37
CA SER A 1141 -44.82 14.11 -14.50
C SER A 1141 -45.44 12.74 -14.19
N MET A 1142 -44.87 11.99 -13.25
CA MET A 1142 -45.38 10.73 -12.72
C MET A 1142 -46.45 10.92 -11.65
N PHE A 1143 -46.61 12.12 -11.06
CA PHE A 1143 -47.67 12.41 -10.07
C PHE A 1143 -48.73 13.39 -10.51
N SER A 1144 -48.45 14.35 -11.38
CA SER A 1144 -49.37 15.46 -11.65
C SER A 1144 -50.73 14.96 -12.11
N PRO A 1145 -51.78 15.09 -11.27
CA PRO A 1145 -53.16 14.98 -11.69
C PRO A 1145 -53.60 16.36 -12.19
N GLY A 1146 -54.29 16.43 -13.31
CA GLY A 1146 -55.18 17.56 -13.50
C GLY A 1146 -56.23 17.49 -12.39
N ILE A 1147 -56.08 18.35 -11.37
CA ILE A 1147 -57.08 18.87 -10.43
C ILE A 1147 -57.80 17.81 -9.57
N GLU A 1148 -57.65 17.93 -8.24
CA GLU A 1148 -58.45 17.34 -7.13
C GLU A 1148 -58.80 15.83 -7.17
#